data_AF-A0A810NK68-F1
#
_entry.id   AF-A0A810NK68-F1
#
_cell.length_a   1.000
_cell.length_b   1.000
_cell.length_c   1.000
_cell.angle_alpha   90.00
_cell.angle_beta   90.00
_cell.angle_gamma   90.00
#
_symmetry.space_group_name_H-M   'P 1'
#
loop_
_entity.id
_entity.type
_entity.pdbx_description
1 polymer ?
#
loop_
_entity_poly.entity_id
_entity_poly.type
_entity_poly.pdbx_seq_one_letter_code
_entity_poly.pdbx_strand_id
1 'polypeptide(L)'
;MLGGDGTIARRLRDSGWHVHTEPADVDQLRLVLVELPATAADPQAATGVLADTLALAGRYQPVLERAGGRAAFVTLTRLDGAFGLEDADGPAAVLGAVTGLVKTLAIEAPELFCRALDIAPDISADDCAELVLAELADPRRDLLQVAHLAGRRRTPASTPLAVPPAAGPAVGPDDLIVVTGGGRGITAHCATALAERTGCGLILLGRSPLPDEPAWAHGIPDDRLRAAIVAQHRAAGRQPSPREVEAEFRGLAAAREVRATLAAIRATGAAAEYAVADVADTESVRAALAPHRDRITGFVHGAGVLADQRIADKAPGDAARVLAPKVHGWFAVLAALDLDRLRHVAAFSSIAGWRGNAGQADYAMANEALNRLAAALHRTRDGINTVALNWGAWAGGMVTPELARLFTERGVPLIPVDEGVRVFTDRMTAPAADRIVIVGPDAPLTGPAPAGPTGGPVDRSLAPLSADPAVLAHAIDGKPVLPMTGALGAMLNVADPTAHAARQIVVYRGVVLGESGPAELRFETTGTDGGTEVTVRDESGRPRYRAELLTTPPAAAPARHGLPALDGGAAIDVYTDGTLFHGPALQGIRRLLADDDTGLITACRLHDPGLGCGAYGTADYQPALLDLLLQSLSVWVRRHHGVSSLPSRAAGLRLYHRLPDDTPFYAIVENVVSEGSVHRATLVACAEDGTVLAVFDDLEAVGAAALNDKFRVTAR
;
A
#
# COMPACT_ATOMS: atom_id res chain seq x y z
N MET A 1 5.55 -5.27 -22.49
CA MET A 1 6.53 -4.69 -21.56
C MET A 1 7.10 -3.45 -22.20
N LEU A 2 7.21 -2.34 -21.48
CA LEU A 2 7.73 -1.08 -22.00
C LEU A 2 8.79 -0.56 -21.02
N GLY A 3 10.00 -0.27 -21.50
CA GLY A 3 11.16 0.06 -20.66
C GLY A 3 12.01 -1.15 -20.24
N GLY A 4 13.05 -0.89 -19.44
CA GLY A 4 13.92 -1.90 -18.83
C GLY A 4 15.12 -2.39 -19.65
N ASP A 5 15.94 -3.22 -19.02
CA ASP A 5 17.12 -3.88 -19.64
C ASP A 5 16.78 -5.17 -20.40
N GLY A 6 15.50 -5.58 -20.38
CA GLY A 6 15.00 -6.77 -21.06
C GLY A 6 15.04 -8.06 -20.22
N THR A 7 15.56 -8.04 -18.99
CA THR A 7 15.66 -9.22 -18.12
C THR A 7 14.30 -9.81 -17.79
N ILE A 8 13.33 -8.96 -17.41
CA ILE A 8 11.93 -9.38 -17.14
C ILE A 8 11.29 -9.94 -18.42
N ALA A 9 11.50 -9.31 -19.58
CA ALA A 9 10.97 -9.80 -20.86
C ALA A 9 11.51 -11.20 -21.20
N ARG A 10 12.79 -11.45 -20.94
CA ARG A 10 13.39 -12.78 -21.09
C ARG A 10 12.74 -13.79 -20.15
N ARG A 11 12.62 -13.49 -18.85
CA ARG A 11 11.98 -14.39 -17.87
C ARG A 11 10.52 -14.71 -18.18
N LEU A 12 9.75 -13.73 -18.65
CA LEU A 12 8.40 -13.94 -19.13
C LEU A 12 8.36 -14.89 -20.35
N ARG A 13 9.27 -14.73 -21.32
CA ARG A 13 9.39 -15.65 -22.47
C ARG A 13 9.78 -17.06 -22.04
N ASP A 14 10.71 -17.19 -21.10
CA ASP A 14 11.13 -18.48 -20.52
C ASP A 14 9.94 -19.18 -19.84
N SER A 15 9.00 -18.39 -19.29
CA SER A 15 7.73 -18.85 -18.71
C SER A 15 6.61 -19.03 -19.73
N GLY A 16 6.91 -19.02 -21.03
CA GLY A 16 5.97 -19.31 -22.13
C GLY A 16 5.15 -18.12 -22.64
N TRP A 17 5.46 -16.87 -22.22
CA TRP A 17 4.73 -15.70 -22.70
C TRP A 17 5.24 -15.19 -24.05
N HIS A 18 4.31 -14.71 -24.88
CA HIS A 18 4.65 -13.88 -26.04
C HIS A 18 4.80 -12.41 -25.61
N VAL A 19 6.01 -11.85 -25.70
CA VAL A 19 6.34 -10.53 -25.13
C VAL A 19 6.72 -9.52 -26.21
N HIS A 20 5.93 -8.44 -26.30
CA HIS A 20 6.23 -7.23 -27.05
C HIS A 20 6.98 -6.23 -26.14
N THR A 21 8.07 -5.63 -26.64
CA THR A 21 8.88 -4.63 -25.92
C THR A 21 8.65 -3.19 -26.38
N GLU A 22 7.82 -3.01 -27.41
CA GLU A 22 7.40 -1.72 -27.95
C GLU A 22 5.87 -1.67 -27.99
N PRO A 23 5.25 -0.47 -28.03
CA PRO A 23 3.80 -0.36 -28.16
C PRO A 23 3.32 -1.05 -29.44
N ALA A 24 2.51 -2.09 -29.27
CA ALA A 24 1.96 -2.87 -30.37
C ALA A 24 0.45 -2.65 -30.46
N ASP A 25 -0.08 -2.65 -31.69
CA ASP A 25 -1.51 -2.74 -31.96
C ASP A 25 -1.89 -4.22 -32.00
N VAL A 26 -2.38 -4.72 -30.87
CA VAL A 26 -2.78 -6.11 -30.68
C VAL A 26 -4.22 -6.19 -30.22
N ASP A 27 -4.98 -7.11 -30.80
CA ASP A 27 -6.40 -7.31 -30.46
C ASP A 27 -6.59 -8.04 -29.12
N GLN A 28 -5.55 -8.74 -28.65
CA GLN A 28 -5.54 -9.44 -27.37
C GLN A 28 -4.23 -9.21 -26.63
N LEU A 29 -4.32 -8.71 -25.41
CA LEU A 29 -3.20 -8.53 -24.49
C LEU A 29 -3.66 -8.91 -23.08
N ARG A 30 -2.84 -9.66 -22.34
CA ARG A 30 -3.14 -10.05 -20.94
C ARG A 30 -2.31 -9.32 -19.90
N LEU A 31 -1.22 -8.68 -20.30
CA LEU A 31 -0.34 -7.95 -19.39
C LEU A 31 0.23 -6.71 -20.07
N VAL A 32 0.02 -5.56 -19.46
CA VAL A 32 0.84 -4.36 -19.68
C VAL A 32 1.73 -4.20 -18.46
N LEU A 33 3.05 -4.28 -18.67
CA LEU A 33 4.06 -3.96 -17.66
C LEU A 33 4.85 -2.75 -18.14
N VAL A 34 4.82 -1.66 -17.37
CA VAL A 34 5.55 -0.42 -17.65
C VAL A 34 6.66 -0.25 -16.63
N GLU A 35 7.91 -0.34 -17.07
CA GLU A 35 9.09 -0.07 -16.26
C GLU A 35 9.49 1.40 -16.42
N LEU A 36 9.39 2.14 -15.32
CA LEU A 36 9.77 3.54 -15.26
C LEU A 36 11.29 3.64 -15.04
N PRO A 37 11.94 4.71 -15.51
CA PRO A 37 13.37 4.92 -15.25
C PRO A 37 13.63 5.01 -13.75
N ALA A 38 14.83 4.58 -13.33
CA ALA A 38 15.23 4.65 -11.92
C ALA A 38 15.50 6.09 -11.43
N THR A 39 15.70 7.03 -12.35
CA THR A 39 16.01 8.44 -12.06
C THR A 39 15.26 9.37 -13.01
N ALA A 40 15.16 10.64 -12.63
CA ALA A 40 14.72 11.72 -13.50
C ALA A 40 15.69 12.89 -13.38
N ALA A 41 16.09 13.47 -14.51
CA ALA A 41 17.05 14.57 -14.54
C ALA A 41 16.48 15.87 -13.95
N ASP A 42 15.19 16.10 -14.17
CA ASP A 42 14.48 17.30 -13.74
C ASP A 42 12.97 17.00 -13.55
N PRO A 43 12.21 17.95 -12.96
CA PRO A 43 10.77 17.76 -12.74
C PRO A 43 9.97 17.59 -14.04
N GLN A 44 10.43 18.15 -15.15
CA GLN A 44 9.76 18.05 -16.44
C GLN A 44 9.86 16.63 -16.99
N ALA A 45 11.06 16.03 -16.95
CA ALA A 45 11.30 14.65 -17.31
C ALA A 45 10.45 13.69 -16.47
N ALA A 46 10.40 13.90 -15.15
CA ALA A 46 9.58 13.07 -14.26
C ALA A 46 8.08 13.15 -14.60
N THR A 47 7.54 14.36 -14.80
CA THR A 47 6.13 14.54 -15.19
C THR A 47 5.82 14.00 -16.57
N GLY A 48 6.79 14.04 -17.50
CA GLY A 48 6.67 13.45 -18.84
C GLY A 48 6.46 11.93 -18.76
N VAL A 49 7.30 11.24 -17.98
CA VAL A 49 7.17 9.79 -17.74
C VAL A 49 5.79 9.44 -17.17
N LEU A 50 5.29 10.20 -16.19
CA LEU A 50 3.96 9.98 -15.62
C LEU A 50 2.85 10.18 -16.64
N ALA A 51 2.94 11.23 -17.47
CA ALA A 51 1.97 11.50 -18.53
C ALA A 51 1.97 10.40 -19.60
N ASP A 52 3.15 9.94 -20.02
CA ASP A 52 3.30 8.84 -20.99
C ASP A 52 2.74 7.53 -20.43
N THR A 53 2.99 7.24 -19.15
CA THR A 53 2.45 6.05 -18.47
C THR A 53 0.92 6.08 -18.41
N LEU A 54 0.32 7.25 -18.13
CA LEU A 54 -1.13 7.43 -18.18
C LEU A 54 -1.69 7.27 -19.60
N ALA A 55 -1.01 7.79 -20.63
CA ALA A 55 -1.42 7.59 -22.02
C ALA A 55 -1.40 6.09 -22.42
N LEU A 56 -0.39 5.34 -21.96
CA LEU A 56 -0.32 3.89 -22.16
C LEU A 56 -1.46 3.15 -21.44
N ALA A 57 -1.78 3.54 -20.20
CA ALA A 57 -2.93 3.01 -19.47
C ALA A 57 -4.24 3.25 -20.23
N GLY A 58 -4.47 4.47 -20.71
CA GLY A 58 -5.65 4.83 -21.51
C GLY A 58 -5.75 4.02 -22.80
N ARG A 59 -4.64 3.86 -23.52
CA ARG A 59 -4.58 3.06 -24.76
C ARG A 59 -4.94 1.60 -24.55
N TYR A 60 -4.40 0.98 -23.50
CA TYR A 60 -4.49 -0.47 -23.32
C TYR A 60 -5.58 -0.94 -22.36
N GLN A 61 -6.19 -0.05 -21.57
CA GLN A 61 -7.30 -0.40 -20.69
C GLN A 61 -8.42 -1.16 -21.44
N PRO A 62 -8.98 -0.66 -22.56
CA PRO A 62 -10.06 -1.38 -23.26
C PRO A 62 -9.63 -2.73 -23.85
N VAL A 63 -8.33 -2.89 -24.17
CA VAL A 63 -7.79 -4.15 -24.69
C VAL A 63 -7.69 -5.20 -23.58
N LEU A 64 -7.20 -4.79 -22.40
CA LEU A 64 -7.09 -5.66 -21.23
C LEU A 64 -8.46 -6.09 -20.72
N GLU A 65 -9.43 -5.17 -20.66
CA GLU A 65 -10.81 -5.47 -20.21
C GLU A 65 -11.50 -6.51 -21.10
N ARG A 66 -11.22 -6.52 -22.41
CA ARG A 66 -11.76 -7.51 -23.35
C ARG A 66 -11.11 -8.89 -23.25
N ALA A 67 -9.89 -8.99 -22.71
CA ALA A 67 -9.14 -10.24 -22.71
C ALA A 67 -9.75 -11.31 -21.78
N GLY A 68 -10.48 -10.87 -20.73
CA GLY A 68 -11.04 -11.75 -19.70
C GLY A 68 -9.99 -12.47 -18.87
N GLY A 69 -10.43 -13.22 -17.86
CA GLY A 69 -9.51 -13.87 -16.92
C GLY A 69 -8.68 -12.85 -16.13
N ARG A 70 -7.42 -13.20 -15.82
CA ARG A 70 -6.53 -12.36 -15.00
C ARG A 70 -5.68 -11.42 -15.86
N ALA A 71 -6.33 -10.49 -16.57
CA ALA A 71 -5.64 -9.44 -17.30
C ALA A 71 -5.05 -8.40 -16.32
N ALA A 72 -3.86 -7.87 -16.61
CA ALA A 72 -3.08 -7.09 -15.67
C ALA A 72 -2.50 -5.80 -16.25
N PHE A 73 -2.49 -4.75 -15.43
CA PHE A 73 -1.71 -3.52 -15.64
C PHE A 73 -0.78 -3.32 -14.45
N VAL A 74 0.52 -3.42 -14.70
CA VAL A 74 1.56 -3.34 -13.67
C VAL A 74 2.56 -2.25 -14.01
N THR A 75 2.93 -1.45 -13.02
CA THR A 75 4.06 -0.50 -13.15
C THR A 75 5.20 -0.97 -12.26
N LEU A 76 6.43 -0.72 -12.68
CA LEU A 76 7.64 -1.03 -11.93
C LEU A 76 8.51 0.24 -11.84
N THR A 77 8.85 0.63 -10.62
CA THR A 77 9.89 1.61 -10.33
C THR A 77 11.05 0.93 -9.60
N ARG A 78 12.24 1.53 -9.70
CA ARG A 78 13.44 1.11 -8.96
C ARG A 78 14.01 2.28 -8.16
N LEU A 79 13.21 2.84 -7.24
CA LEU A 79 13.56 4.04 -6.49
C LEU A 79 14.31 3.68 -5.20
N ASP A 80 13.57 3.30 -4.16
CA ASP A 80 14.10 3.03 -2.81
C ASP A 80 13.49 1.78 -2.18
N GLY A 81 12.66 1.03 -2.91
CA GLY A 81 11.87 -0.06 -2.33
C GLY A 81 10.80 0.44 -1.35
N ALA A 82 10.40 1.71 -1.48
CA ALA A 82 9.38 2.40 -0.69
C ALA A 82 8.62 3.46 -1.52
N PHE A 83 8.62 3.34 -2.86
CA PHE A 83 7.97 4.26 -3.80
C PHE A 83 8.49 5.71 -3.73
N GLY A 84 9.70 5.96 -3.28
CA GLY A 84 10.25 7.30 -3.07
C GLY A 84 9.83 7.97 -1.76
N LEU A 85 9.26 7.19 -0.82
CA LEU A 85 8.85 7.68 0.50
C LEU A 85 9.98 7.60 1.55
N GLU A 86 11.08 6.89 1.28
CA GLU A 86 12.16 6.65 2.26
C GLU A 86 13.50 7.25 1.84
N ASP A 87 14.05 6.94 0.66
CA ASP A 87 15.42 7.36 0.29
C ASP A 87 15.54 8.05 -1.08
N ALA A 88 14.49 8.08 -1.91
CA ALA A 88 14.54 8.83 -3.17
C ALA A 88 14.37 10.34 -2.95
N ASP A 89 15.14 11.16 -3.66
CA ASP A 89 15.07 12.62 -3.56
C ASP A 89 14.70 13.30 -4.89
N GLY A 90 14.40 14.60 -4.78
CA GLY A 90 14.23 15.49 -5.92
C GLY A 90 13.25 14.98 -7.00
N PRO A 91 13.60 15.12 -8.28
CA PRO A 91 12.75 14.65 -9.39
C PRO A 91 12.54 13.14 -9.44
N ALA A 92 13.46 12.33 -8.93
CA ALA A 92 13.31 10.86 -8.94
C ALA A 92 12.15 10.42 -8.05
N ALA A 93 11.97 11.04 -6.88
CA ALA A 93 10.85 10.78 -5.99
C ALA A 93 9.48 11.02 -6.66
N VAL A 94 9.38 11.91 -7.66
CA VAL A 94 8.13 12.17 -8.39
C VAL A 94 7.66 10.94 -9.17
N LEU A 95 8.57 10.08 -9.65
CA LEU A 95 8.21 8.89 -10.43
C LEU A 95 7.37 7.90 -9.64
N GLY A 96 7.57 7.84 -8.32
CA GLY A 96 6.76 7.01 -7.43
C GLY A 96 5.28 7.42 -7.43
N ALA A 97 4.95 8.64 -7.90
CA ALA A 97 3.57 9.11 -7.97
C ALA A 97 2.71 8.35 -8.99
N VAL A 98 3.30 7.50 -9.82
CA VAL A 98 2.60 6.55 -10.71
C VAL A 98 1.58 5.69 -9.96
N THR A 99 1.74 5.51 -8.64
CA THR A 99 0.76 4.83 -7.78
C THR A 99 -0.62 5.48 -7.85
N GLY A 100 -0.73 6.80 -8.05
CA GLY A 100 -2.01 7.49 -8.23
C GLY A 100 -2.78 7.03 -9.47
N LEU A 101 -2.05 6.72 -10.56
CA LEU A 101 -2.63 6.13 -11.78
C LEU A 101 -3.13 4.71 -11.51
N VAL A 102 -2.30 3.85 -10.92
CA VAL A 102 -2.67 2.44 -10.65
C VAL A 102 -3.90 2.36 -9.75
N LYS A 103 -3.96 3.19 -8.70
CA LYS A 103 -5.13 3.26 -7.80
C LYS A 103 -6.40 3.68 -8.54
N THR A 104 -6.32 4.72 -9.37
CA THR A 104 -7.47 5.18 -10.16
C THR A 104 -7.89 4.15 -11.22
N LEU A 105 -6.93 3.48 -11.87
CA LEU A 105 -7.24 2.42 -12.83
C LEU A 105 -7.96 1.24 -12.17
N ALA A 106 -7.56 0.85 -10.97
CA ALA A 106 -8.25 -0.21 -10.22
C ALA A 106 -9.70 0.14 -9.89
N ILE A 107 -10.03 1.43 -9.72
CA ILE A 107 -11.40 1.90 -9.51
C ILE A 107 -12.18 1.92 -10.83
N GLU A 108 -11.56 2.38 -11.93
CA GLU A 108 -12.22 2.49 -13.23
C GLU A 108 -12.40 1.14 -13.94
N ALA A 109 -11.51 0.18 -13.68
CA ALA A 109 -11.45 -1.15 -14.29
C ALA A 109 -11.27 -2.24 -13.20
N PRO A 110 -12.30 -2.47 -12.35
CA PRO A 110 -12.18 -3.34 -11.18
C PRO A 110 -11.94 -4.82 -11.50
N GLU A 111 -12.09 -5.23 -12.77
CA GLU A 111 -11.78 -6.60 -13.24
C GLU A 111 -10.31 -6.78 -13.64
N LEU A 112 -9.54 -5.70 -13.75
CA LEU A 112 -8.11 -5.78 -14.01
C LEU A 112 -7.33 -6.05 -12.71
N PHE A 113 -6.25 -6.81 -12.83
CA PHE A 113 -5.22 -6.87 -11.80
C PHE A 113 -4.32 -5.65 -11.95
N CYS A 114 -4.42 -4.70 -11.02
CA CYS A 114 -3.65 -3.46 -11.04
C CYS A 114 -2.61 -3.48 -9.90
N ARG A 115 -1.34 -3.22 -10.21
CA ARG A 115 -0.29 -3.14 -9.18
C ARG A 115 0.86 -2.20 -9.56
N ALA A 116 1.23 -1.33 -8.64
CA ALA A 116 2.49 -0.60 -8.68
C ALA A 116 3.52 -1.36 -7.85
N LEU A 117 4.68 -1.62 -8.43
CA LEU A 117 5.83 -2.22 -7.79
C LEU A 117 6.94 -1.20 -7.61
N ASP A 118 7.58 -1.18 -6.46
CA ASP A 118 8.87 -0.51 -6.28
C ASP A 118 9.88 -1.50 -5.70
N ILE A 119 10.91 -1.83 -6.47
CA ILE A 119 11.93 -2.81 -6.09
C ILE A 119 13.23 -2.06 -5.87
N ALA A 120 13.81 -2.20 -4.68
CA ALA A 120 15.03 -1.50 -4.31
C ALA A 120 16.15 -1.64 -5.37
N PRO A 121 16.92 -0.57 -5.62
CA PRO A 121 17.90 -0.53 -6.70
C PRO A 121 19.10 -1.47 -6.46
N ASP A 122 19.33 -1.93 -5.23
CA ASP A 122 20.38 -2.87 -4.84
C ASP A 122 20.02 -4.35 -5.14
N ILE A 123 18.75 -4.66 -5.35
CA ILE A 123 18.30 -6.01 -5.78
C ILE A 123 18.79 -6.27 -7.21
N SER A 124 19.29 -7.48 -7.49
CA SER A 124 19.82 -7.81 -8.81
C SER A 124 18.71 -7.80 -9.88
N ALA A 125 19.07 -7.64 -11.16
CA ALA A 125 18.08 -7.64 -12.24
C ALA A 125 17.34 -8.99 -12.36
N ASP A 126 18.05 -10.10 -12.11
CA ASP A 126 17.44 -11.44 -12.10
C ASP A 126 16.47 -11.61 -10.92
N ASP A 127 16.88 -11.24 -9.70
CA ASP A 127 15.99 -11.31 -8.52
C ASP A 127 14.79 -10.37 -8.67
N CYS A 128 14.99 -9.18 -9.23
CA CYS A 128 13.93 -8.24 -9.55
C CYS A 128 12.91 -8.89 -10.51
N ALA A 129 13.37 -9.62 -11.52
CA ALA A 129 12.47 -10.30 -12.44
C ALA A 129 11.70 -11.44 -11.78
N GLU A 130 12.33 -12.22 -10.89
CA GLU A 130 11.63 -13.24 -10.09
C GLU A 130 10.57 -12.62 -9.17
N LEU A 131 10.89 -11.51 -8.51
CA LEU A 131 9.93 -10.78 -7.68
C LEU A 131 8.75 -10.26 -8.50
N VAL A 132 8.99 -9.70 -9.69
CA VAL A 132 7.91 -9.25 -10.60
C VAL A 132 7.00 -10.43 -10.99
N LEU A 133 7.57 -11.58 -11.33
CA LEU A 133 6.79 -12.79 -11.65
C LEU A 133 5.97 -13.28 -10.44
N ALA A 134 6.56 -13.26 -9.24
CA ALA A 134 5.85 -13.61 -8.01
C ALA A 134 4.67 -12.67 -7.74
N GLU A 135 4.84 -11.36 -7.97
CA GLU A 135 3.78 -10.37 -7.82
C GLU A 135 2.67 -10.52 -8.86
N LEU A 136 3.01 -10.90 -10.10
CA LEU A 136 2.02 -11.21 -11.13
C LEU A 136 1.19 -12.45 -10.78
N ALA A 137 1.72 -13.36 -9.96
CA ALA A 137 1.02 -14.55 -9.48
C ALA A 137 0.22 -14.32 -8.19
N ASP A 138 0.46 -13.25 -7.43
CA ASP A 138 -0.16 -13.00 -6.11
C ASP A 138 -1.68 -12.90 -6.18
N PRO A 139 -2.47 -13.80 -5.56
CA PRO A 139 -3.93 -13.81 -5.67
C PRO A 139 -4.62 -12.53 -5.17
N ARG A 140 -3.96 -11.73 -4.34
CA ARG A 140 -4.54 -10.49 -3.81
C ARG A 140 -4.66 -9.40 -4.86
N ARG A 141 -5.86 -8.86 -5.00
CA ARG A 141 -6.18 -7.76 -5.95
C ARG A 141 -6.34 -6.41 -5.25
N ASP A 142 -6.50 -6.43 -3.93
CA ASP A 142 -6.62 -5.28 -3.03
C ASP A 142 -5.29 -4.57 -2.80
N LEU A 143 -4.16 -5.28 -2.91
CA LEU A 143 -2.83 -4.69 -2.83
C LEU A 143 -2.41 -4.03 -4.15
N LEU A 144 -2.69 -2.73 -4.24
CA LEU A 144 -2.36 -1.91 -5.41
C LEU A 144 -0.92 -1.37 -5.40
N GLN A 145 -0.24 -1.42 -4.26
CA GLN A 145 1.14 -0.96 -4.09
C GLN A 145 1.93 -2.00 -3.32
N VAL A 146 3.03 -2.49 -3.89
CA VAL A 146 3.94 -3.44 -3.24
C VAL A 146 5.38 -3.01 -3.43
N ALA A 147 6.10 -2.89 -2.32
CA ALA A 147 7.49 -2.50 -2.30
C ALA A 147 8.37 -3.66 -1.84
N HIS A 148 9.56 -3.82 -2.41
CA HIS A 148 10.54 -4.82 -2.00
C HIS A 148 11.85 -4.14 -1.60
N LEU A 149 12.23 -4.30 -0.34
CA LEU A 149 13.44 -3.72 0.26
C LEU A 149 14.06 -4.69 1.28
N ALA A 150 15.36 -4.95 1.15
CA ALA A 150 16.12 -5.82 2.06
C ALA A 150 15.43 -7.18 2.33
N GLY A 151 14.98 -7.85 1.27
CA GLY A 151 14.28 -9.14 1.35
C GLY A 151 12.88 -9.11 1.97
N ARG A 152 12.33 -7.91 2.23
CA ARG A 152 10.99 -7.73 2.79
C ARG A 152 10.04 -7.16 1.75
N ARG A 153 8.83 -7.72 1.73
CA ARG A 153 7.68 -7.23 0.97
C ARG A 153 6.83 -6.30 1.83
N ARG A 154 6.59 -5.06 1.39
CA ARG A 154 5.88 -4.01 2.14
C ARG A 154 4.75 -3.41 1.32
N THR A 155 3.79 -2.78 1.98
CA THR A 155 2.75 -1.96 1.35
C THR A 155 2.48 -0.73 2.24
N PRO A 156 2.29 0.47 1.67
CA PRO A 156 1.89 1.64 2.45
C PRO A 156 0.52 1.42 3.10
N ALA A 157 0.43 1.65 4.41
CA ALA A 157 -0.81 1.60 5.17
C ALA A 157 -1.02 2.92 5.93
N SER A 158 -2.29 3.28 6.14
CA SER A 158 -2.72 4.38 7.00
C SER A 158 -3.08 3.83 8.37
N THR A 159 -2.86 4.63 9.40
CA THR A 159 -3.30 4.30 10.76
C THR A 159 -4.05 5.50 11.35
N PRO A 160 -5.05 5.29 12.22
CA PRO A 160 -5.69 6.38 12.95
C PRO A 160 -4.64 7.15 13.74
N LEU A 161 -4.69 8.47 13.60
CA LEU A 161 -3.67 9.29 14.22
C LEU A 161 -3.94 9.51 15.70
N ALA A 162 -3.02 9.06 16.56
CA ALA A 162 -2.96 9.47 17.96
C ALA A 162 -2.38 10.89 18.06
N VAL A 163 -2.83 11.72 18.99
CA VAL A 163 -2.30 13.09 19.18
C VAL A 163 -0.84 13.00 19.67
N PRO A 164 0.18 13.32 18.84
CA PRO A 164 1.57 13.24 19.27
C PRO A 164 1.93 14.48 20.08
N PRO A 165 2.99 14.44 20.90
CA PRO A 165 3.57 15.67 21.44
C PRO A 165 4.06 16.58 20.30
N ALA A 166 3.98 17.89 20.50
CA ALA A 166 4.43 18.86 19.50
C ALA A 166 5.91 18.63 19.14
N ALA A 167 6.23 18.65 17.85
CA ALA A 167 7.54 18.40 17.30
C ALA A 167 7.85 19.38 16.16
N GLY A 168 8.93 20.15 16.27
CA GLY A 168 9.37 21.10 15.25
C GLY A 168 8.95 22.56 15.50
N PRO A 169 9.32 23.49 14.60
CA PRO A 169 9.03 24.91 14.77
C PRO A 169 7.55 25.22 14.47
N ALA A 170 6.92 25.99 15.36
CA ALA A 170 5.58 26.54 15.16
C ALA A 170 5.64 27.90 14.44
N VAL A 171 4.67 28.18 13.57
CA VAL A 171 4.54 29.49 12.92
C VAL A 171 4.20 30.56 13.95
N GLY A 172 4.89 31.70 13.90
CA GLY A 172 4.68 32.87 14.75
C GLY A 172 4.63 34.19 13.97
N PRO A 173 4.57 35.33 14.69
CA PRO A 173 4.39 36.65 14.07
C PRO A 173 5.60 37.12 13.24
N ASP A 174 6.79 36.58 13.51
CA ASP A 174 8.02 36.92 12.78
C ASP A 174 8.15 36.14 11.45
N ASP A 175 7.23 35.20 11.17
CA ASP A 175 7.24 34.42 9.95
C ASP A 175 6.67 35.18 8.75
N LEU A 176 7.26 34.92 7.58
CA LEU A 176 6.73 35.33 6.29
C LEU A 176 6.51 34.10 5.43
N ILE A 177 5.26 33.82 5.08
CA ILE A 177 4.87 32.60 4.38
C ILE A 177 4.44 32.92 2.96
N VAL A 178 5.07 32.25 1.99
CA VAL A 178 4.59 32.25 0.60
C VAL A 178 3.48 31.20 0.43
N VAL A 179 2.36 31.59 -0.16
CA VAL A 179 1.18 30.73 -0.34
C VAL A 179 0.80 30.68 -1.82
N THR A 180 1.07 29.57 -2.49
CA THR A 180 0.65 29.39 -3.89
C THR A 180 -0.83 29.02 -3.97
N GLY A 181 -1.57 29.63 -4.90
CA GLY A 181 -3.02 29.46 -4.95
C GLY A 181 -3.74 30.12 -3.77
N GLY A 182 -3.05 30.98 -3.01
CA GLY A 182 -3.56 31.57 -1.76
C GLY A 182 -4.50 32.76 -1.93
N GLY A 183 -4.68 33.27 -3.15
CA GLY A 183 -5.52 34.45 -3.39
C GLY A 183 -7.03 34.18 -3.36
N ARG A 184 -7.46 32.91 -3.47
CA ARG A 184 -8.87 32.51 -3.68
C ARG A 184 -9.18 31.14 -3.06
N GLY A 185 -10.45 30.84 -2.81
CA GLY A 185 -10.92 29.52 -2.37
C GLY A 185 -10.37 29.02 -1.01
N ILE A 186 -10.28 27.69 -0.84
CA ILE A 186 -9.91 27.05 0.45
C ILE A 186 -8.53 27.49 0.95
N THR A 187 -7.55 27.59 0.05
CA THR A 187 -6.20 28.02 0.42
C THR A 187 -6.20 29.44 0.99
N ALA A 188 -7.05 30.34 0.48
CA ALA A 188 -7.21 31.69 1.02
C ALA A 188 -7.83 31.69 2.43
N HIS A 189 -8.83 30.84 2.68
CA HIS A 189 -9.41 30.68 4.02
C HIS A 189 -8.37 30.17 5.03
N CYS A 190 -7.60 29.15 4.64
CA CYS A 190 -6.49 28.63 5.43
C CYS A 190 -5.42 29.68 5.72
N ALA A 191 -5.01 30.46 4.71
CA ALA A 191 -4.01 31.52 4.87
C ALA A 191 -4.52 32.62 5.81
N THR A 192 -5.78 33.06 5.64
CA THR A 192 -6.40 34.09 6.49
C THR A 192 -6.43 33.66 7.96
N ALA A 193 -6.88 32.43 8.24
CA ALA A 193 -6.94 31.92 9.61
C ALA A 193 -5.55 31.72 10.24
N LEU A 194 -4.53 31.37 9.42
CA LEU A 194 -3.16 31.26 9.91
C LEU A 194 -2.62 32.63 10.34
N ALA A 195 -2.84 33.67 9.53
CA ALA A 195 -2.48 35.04 9.87
C ALA A 195 -3.26 35.56 11.09
N GLU A 196 -4.54 35.22 11.22
CA GLU A 196 -5.35 35.56 12.40
C GLU A 196 -4.80 34.92 13.68
N ARG A 197 -4.43 33.64 13.61
CA ARG A 197 -3.94 32.90 14.79
C ARG A 197 -2.53 33.28 15.21
N THR A 198 -1.66 33.67 14.27
CA THR A 198 -0.22 33.80 14.53
C THR A 198 0.34 35.20 14.33
N GLY A 199 -0.34 36.05 13.56
CA GLY A 199 0.18 37.34 13.12
C GLY A 199 1.24 37.27 12.01
N CYS A 200 1.51 36.10 11.42
CA CYS A 200 2.52 35.94 10.37
C CYS A 200 2.20 36.77 9.13
N GLY A 201 3.23 37.26 8.43
CA GLY A 201 3.08 37.90 7.12
C GLY A 201 2.84 36.88 6.00
N LEU A 202 2.12 37.29 4.95
CA LEU A 202 1.75 36.43 3.83
C LEU A 202 2.07 37.05 2.47
N ILE A 203 2.64 36.23 1.57
CA ILE A 203 2.77 36.53 0.14
C ILE A 203 1.93 35.51 -0.63
N LEU A 204 0.82 35.97 -1.20
CA LEU A 204 -0.11 35.15 -1.95
C LEU A 204 0.28 35.14 -3.43
N LEU A 205 0.54 33.96 -4.00
CA LEU A 205 0.82 33.79 -5.43
C LEU A 205 -0.40 33.25 -6.17
N GLY A 206 -0.68 33.81 -7.34
CA GLY A 206 -1.74 33.32 -8.23
C GLY A 206 -1.63 33.90 -9.63
N ARG A 207 -2.34 33.28 -10.59
CA ARG A 207 -2.34 33.71 -12.00
C ARG A 207 -3.32 34.84 -12.30
N SER A 208 -4.29 35.07 -11.42
CA SER A 208 -5.32 36.08 -11.65
C SER A 208 -4.69 37.48 -11.64
N PRO A 209 -4.81 38.26 -12.74
CA PRO A 209 -4.40 39.64 -12.74
C PRO A 209 -5.16 40.43 -11.68
N LEU A 210 -4.52 41.45 -11.10
CA LEU A 210 -5.12 42.32 -10.09
C LEU A 210 -5.19 43.78 -10.58
N PRO A 211 -5.88 44.07 -11.71
CA PRO A 211 -6.02 45.44 -12.18
C PRO A 211 -6.89 46.26 -11.22
N ASP A 212 -6.81 47.59 -11.32
CA ASP A 212 -7.77 48.47 -10.66
C ASP A 212 -9.18 48.21 -11.17
N GLU A 213 -10.12 48.19 -10.22
CA GLU A 213 -11.51 47.94 -10.57
C GLU A 213 -12.04 49.14 -11.37
N PRO A 214 -12.65 48.91 -12.55
CA PRO A 214 -13.20 50.01 -13.34
C PRO A 214 -14.28 50.76 -12.57
N ALA A 215 -14.30 52.09 -12.70
CA ALA A 215 -15.25 52.94 -11.97
C ALA A 215 -16.72 52.56 -12.20
N TRP A 216 -17.06 52.03 -13.38
CA TRP A 216 -18.42 51.59 -13.70
C TRP A 216 -18.82 50.31 -12.96
N ALA A 217 -17.87 49.48 -12.54
CA ALA A 217 -18.11 48.22 -11.85
C ALA A 217 -18.31 48.42 -10.34
N HIS A 218 -17.82 49.52 -9.77
CA HIS A 218 -17.93 49.80 -8.33
C HIS A 218 -19.37 49.72 -7.82
N GLY A 219 -19.58 48.95 -6.76
CA GLY A 219 -20.89 48.76 -6.12
C GLY A 219 -21.87 47.87 -6.89
N ILE A 220 -21.49 47.35 -8.06
CA ILE A 220 -22.30 46.38 -8.81
C ILE A 220 -21.98 44.97 -8.28
N PRO A 221 -22.93 44.24 -7.69
CA PRO A 221 -22.70 42.87 -7.22
C PRO A 221 -22.45 41.90 -8.39
N ASP A 222 -21.78 40.79 -8.12
CA ASP A 222 -21.31 39.83 -9.14
C ASP A 222 -22.45 39.23 -9.98
N ASP A 223 -23.63 39.03 -9.39
CA ASP A 223 -24.83 38.53 -10.09
C ASP A 223 -25.32 39.48 -11.19
N ARG A 224 -25.04 40.79 -11.07
CA ARG A 224 -25.39 41.83 -12.04
C ARG A 224 -24.21 42.26 -12.92
N LEU A 225 -22.99 41.79 -12.62
CA LEU A 225 -21.77 42.24 -13.29
C LEU A 225 -21.74 41.85 -14.78
N ARG A 226 -22.27 40.66 -15.13
CA ARG A 226 -22.38 40.23 -16.55
C ARG A 226 -23.22 41.20 -17.39
N ALA A 227 -24.36 41.64 -16.86
CA ALA A 227 -25.22 42.61 -17.54
C ALA A 227 -24.55 43.98 -17.67
N ALA A 228 -23.81 44.40 -16.62
CA ALA A 228 -23.06 45.65 -16.62
C ALA A 228 -21.92 45.65 -17.66
N ILE A 229 -21.19 44.53 -17.81
CA ILE A 229 -20.16 44.36 -18.86
C ILE A 229 -20.79 44.54 -20.24
N VAL A 230 -21.91 43.86 -20.52
CA VAL A 230 -22.62 44.01 -21.80
C VAL A 230 -23.06 45.46 -22.04
N ALA A 231 -23.60 46.14 -21.02
CA ALA A 231 -24.00 47.53 -21.12
C ALA A 231 -22.81 48.45 -21.43
N GLN A 232 -21.66 48.21 -20.81
CA GLN A 232 -20.46 49.02 -21.00
C GLN A 232 -19.88 48.87 -22.41
N HIS A 233 -19.79 47.64 -22.95
CA HIS A 233 -19.34 47.45 -24.33
C HIS A 233 -20.30 48.10 -25.33
N ARG A 234 -21.62 48.00 -25.10
CA ARG A 234 -22.64 48.67 -25.93
C ARG A 234 -22.52 50.18 -25.90
N ALA A 235 -22.28 50.78 -24.73
CA ALA A 235 -22.03 52.21 -24.58
C ALA A 235 -20.76 52.65 -25.33
N ALA A 236 -19.76 51.77 -25.47
CA ALA A 236 -18.57 51.97 -26.27
C ALA A 236 -18.72 51.61 -27.77
N GLY A 237 -19.95 51.38 -28.25
CA GLY A 237 -20.24 51.05 -29.66
C GLY A 237 -19.82 49.65 -30.09
N ARG A 238 -19.51 48.75 -29.14
CA ARG A 238 -19.12 47.35 -29.40
C ARG A 238 -20.21 46.37 -28.99
N GLN A 239 -20.25 45.21 -29.65
CA GLN A 239 -21.04 44.06 -29.20
C GLN A 239 -20.10 42.92 -28.81
N PRO A 240 -19.95 42.61 -27.51
CA PRO A 240 -19.05 41.55 -27.05
C PRO A 240 -19.71 40.19 -27.25
N SER A 241 -18.91 39.19 -27.58
CA SER A 241 -19.34 37.79 -27.60
C SER A 241 -19.56 37.26 -26.17
N PRO A 242 -20.37 36.20 -25.98
CA PRO A 242 -20.55 35.58 -24.67
C PRO A 242 -19.24 35.13 -23.99
N ARG A 243 -18.27 34.69 -24.79
CA ARG A 243 -16.94 34.27 -24.28
C ARG A 243 -16.14 35.46 -23.74
N GLU A 244 -16.19 36.61 -24.40
CA GLU A 244 -15.54 37.83 -23.94
C GLU A 244 -16.17 38.35 -22.64
N VAL A 245 -17.51 38.38 -22.57
CA VAL A 245 -18.23 38.78 -21.35
C VAL A 245 -17.87 37.86 -20.18
N GLU A 246 -17.84 36.55 -20.40
CA GLU A 246 -17.51 35.60 -19.34
C GLU A 246 -16.02 35.65 -18.95
N ALA A 247 -15.12 35.99 -19.88
CA ALA A 247 -13.71 36.21 -19.56
C ALA A 247 -13.52 37.47 -18.70
N GLU A 248 -14.15 38.58 -19.07
CA GLU A 248 -14.09 39.84 -18.31
C GLU A 248 -14.76 39.72 -16.94
N PHE A 249 -15.93 39.06 -16.87
CA PHE A 249 -16.61 38.75 -15.61
C PHE A 249 -15.71 37.93 -14.68
N ARG A 250 -15.12 36.83 -15.17
CA ARG A 250 -14.22 35.99 -14.38
C ARG A 250 -12.99 36.76 -13.91
N GLY A 251 -12.46 37.65 -14.74
CA GLY A 251 -11.33 38.52 -14.38
C GLY A 251 -11.67 39.45 -13.22
N LEU A 252 -12.78 40.19 -13.32
CA LEU A 252 -13.23 41.12 -12.28
C LEU A 252 -13.62 40.40 -10.98
N ALA A 253 -14.39 39.32 -11.07
CA ALA A 253 -14.79 38.53 -9.90
C ALA A 253 -13.58 37.94 -9.17
N ALA A 254 -12.60 37.40 -9.91
CA ALA A 254 -11.36 36.90 -9.31
C ALA A 254 -10.55 38.02 -8.65
N ALA A 255 -10.44 39.20 -9.27
CA ALA A 255 -9.75 40.35 -8.68
C ALA A 255 -10.44 40.83 -7.39
N ARG A 256 -11.78 40.87 -7.35
CA ARG A 256 -12.56 41.17 -6.15
C ARG A 256 -12.31 40.17 -5.02
N GLU A 257 -12.34 38.88 -5.32
CA GLU A 257 -12.07 37.81 -4.34
C GLU A 257 -10.65 37.92 -3.75
N VAL A 258 -9.64 38.20 -4.59
CA VAL A 258 -8.27 38.44 -4.13
C VAL A 258 -8.18 39.69 -3.25
N ARG A 259 -8.81 40.81 -3.65
CA ARG A 259 -8.84 42.04 -2.82
C ARG A 259 -9.53 41.80 -1.48
N ALA A 260 -10.62 41.04 -1.46
CA ALA A 260 -11.32 40.66 -0.24
C ALA A 260 -10.44 39.82 0.69
N THR A 261 -9.71 38.84 0.14
CA THR A 261 -8.74 38.02 0.89
C THR A 261 -7.64 38.89 1.51
N LEU A 262 -7.04 39.79 0.72
CA LEU A 262 -6.01 40.71 1.22
C LEU A 262 -6.55 41.64 2.32
N ALA A 263 -7.78 42.14 2.17
CA ALA A 263 -8.42 42.97 3.17
C ALA A 263 -8.69 42.20 4.47
N ALA A 264 -9.16 40.95 4.37
CA ALA A 264 -9.42 40.08 5.52
C ALA A 264 -8.14 39.79 6.31
N ILE A 265 -7.04 39.46 5.62
CA ILE A 265 -5.74 39.25 6.29
C ILE A 265 -5.25 40.54 6.94
N ARG A 266 -5.29 41.68 6.23
CA ARG A 266 -4.83 42.95 6.80
C ARG A 266 -5.65 43.40 8.01
N ALA A 267 -6.93 43.04 8.06
CA ALA A 267 -7.79 43.32 9.21
C ALA A 267 -7.38 42.57 10.49
N THR A 268 -6.59 41.48 10.38
CA THR A 268 -6.01 40.79 11.56
C THR A 268 -4.78 41.52 12.11
N GLY A 269 -4.26 42.52 11.39
CA GLY A 269 -3.00 43.21 11.68
C GLY A 269 -1.78 42.61 10.99
N ALA A 270 -1.94 41.48 10.27
CA ALA A 270 -0.87 40.85 9.52
C ALA A 270 -0.54 41.57 8.19
N ALA A 271 0.71 41.44 7.74
CA ALA A 271 1.12 41.91 6.42
C ALA A 271 0.62 40.95 5.33
N ALA A 272 0.08 41.49 4.23
CA ALA A 272 -0.39 40.69 3.09
C ALA A 272 -0.07 41.34 1.75
N GLU A 273 0.59 40.59 0.87
CA GLU A 273 0.89 40.98 -0.51
C GLU A 273 0.37 39.91 -1.47
N TYR A 274 -0.07 40.34 -2.66
CA TYR A 274 -0.41 39.42 -3.75
C TYR A 274 0.50 39.70 -4.94
N ALA A 275 1.16 38.65 -5.42
CA ALA A 275 1.99 38.72 -6.62
C ALA A 275 1.43 37.81 -7.72
N VAL A 276 1.32 38.36 -8.92
CA VAL A 276 0.85 37.61 -10.09
C VAL A 276 2.00 36.75 -10.59
N ALA A 277 1.83 35.43 -10.52
CA ALA A 277 2.81 34.47 -11.01
C ALA A 277 2.13 33.19 -11.51
N ASP A 278 2.65 32.63 -12.60
CA ASP A 278 2.41 31.21 -12.89
C ASP A 278 3.42 30.40 -12.10
N VAL A 279 2.94 29.61 -11.15
CA VAL A 279 3.82 28.85 -10.26
C VAL A 279 4.59 27.76 -11.01
N ALA A 280 4.08 27.28 -12.14
CA ALA A 280 4.81 26.32 -12.98
C ALA A 280 5.97 26.97 -13.78
N ASP A 281 6.04 28.31 -13.84
CA ASP A 281 7.12 29.05 -14.48
C ASP A 281 8.13 29.53 -13.43
N THR A 282 9.34 28.96 -13.49
CA THR A 282 10.43 29.26 -12.55
C THR A 282 10.84 30.73 -12.56
N GLU A 283 10.88 31.38 -13.73
CA GLU A 283 11.25 32.80 -13.81
C GLU A 283 10.13 33.69 -13.27
N SER A 284 8.87 33.35 -13.56
CA SER A 284 7.72 34.04 -13.00
C SER A 284 7.73 34.03 -11.46
N VAL A 285 8.00 32.87 -10.86
CA VAL A 285 8.10 32.73 -9.40
C VAL A 285 9.31 33.49 -8.84
N ARG A 286 10.47 33.38 -9.49
CA ARG A 286 11.69 34.10 -9.07
C ARG A 286 11.46 35.60 -9.04
N ALA A 287 10.88 36.16 -10.10
CA ALA A 287 10.58 37.59 -10.18
C ALA A 287 9.59 38.04 -9.10
N ALA A 288 8.55 37.23 -8.85
CA ALA A 288 7.53 37.53 -7.84
C ALA A 288 8.07 37.49 -6.40
N LEU A 289 9.05 36.63 -6.11
CA LEU A 289 9.58 36.43 -4.75
C LEU A 289 10.89 37.18 -4.47
N ALA A 290 11.56 37.70 -5.51
CA ALA A 290 12.84 38.42 -5.37
C ALA A 290 12.86 39.49 -4.27
N PRO A 291 11.82 40.33 -4.06
CA PRO A 291 11.83 41.36 -3.02
C PRO A 291 11.84 40.81 -1.58
N HIS A 292 11.44 39.56 -1.39
CA HIS A 292 11.17 38.95 -0.09
C HIS A 292 12.00 37.69 0.19
N ARG A 293 12.85 37.28 -0.77
CA ARG A 293 13.61 36.02 -0.73
C ARG A 293 14.28 35.79 0.62
N ASP A 294 14.98 36.81 1.13
CA ASP A 294 15.75 36.74 2.38
C ASP A 294 14.87 37.03 3.61
N ARG A 295 13.56 36.86 3.54
CA ARG A 295 12.63 37.00 4.68
C ARG A 295 11.67 35.82 4.80
N ILE A 296 11.44 35.09 3.71
CA ILE A 296 10.50 33.97 3.67
C ILE A 296 11.02 32.83 4.55
N THR A 297 10.19 32.39 5.49
CA THR A 297 10.45 31.29 6.44
C THR A 297 9.47 30.14 6.27
N GLY A 298 8.43 30.31 5.45
CA GLY A 298 7.45 29.24 5.22
C GLY A 298 6.90 29.19 3.79
N PHE A 299 6.45 28.02 3.39
CA PHE A 299 5.85 27.73 2.09
C PHE A 299 4.58 26.88 2.24
N VAL A 300 3.45 27.39 1.75
CA VAL A 300 2.20 26.65 1.64
C VAL A 300 1.86 26.46 0.16
N HIS A 301 1.82 25.20 -0.26
CA HIS A 301 1.59 24.83 -1.64
C HIS A 301 0.14 24.39 -1.90
N GLY A 302 -0.72 25.37 -2.19
CA GLY A 302 -2.15 25.18 -2.51
C GLY A 302 -2.53 25.29 -3.98
N ALA A 303 -1.57 25.38 -4.91
CA ALA A 303 -1.87 25.52 -6.34
C ALA A 303 -2.28 24.19 -6.97
N GLY A 304 -3.29 24.23 -7.85
CA GLY A 304 -3.77 23.05 -8.56
C GLY A 304 -4.84 23.39 -9.57
N VAL A 305 -5.03 22.50 -10.54
CA VAL A 305 -6.10 22.54 -11.53
C VAL A 305 -6.65 21.13 -11.74
N LEU A 306 -7.86 21.04 -12.29
CA LEU A 306 -8.52 19.77 -12.62
C LEU A 306 -8.65 19.60 -14.14
N ALA A 307 -8.78 18.34 -14.56
CA ALA A 307 -8.99 17.91 -15.93
C ALA A 307 -9.77 16.59 -15.95
N ASP A 308 -10.84 16.51 -15.15
CA ASP A 308 -11.48 15.24 -14.81
C ASP A 308 -12.04 14.52 -16.05
N GLN A 309 -11.55 13.31 -16.28
CA GLN A 309 -11.90 12.44 -17.40
C GLN A 309 -11.38 11.02 -17.12
N ARG A 310 -12.12 9.99 -17.57
CA ARG A 310 -11.67 8.60 -17.46
C ARG A 310 -10.33 8.39 -18.14
N ILE A 311 -9.57 7.41 -17.65
CA ILE A 311 -8.22 7.08 -18.15
C ILE A 311 -8.24 6.81 -19.66
N ALA A 312 -9.19 6.00 -20.15
CA ALA A 312 -9.33 5.67 -21.57
C ALA A 312 -9.70 6.87 -22.46
N ASP A 313 -10.35 7.90 -21.91
CA ASP A 313 -10.85 9.05 -22.68
C ASP A 313 -9.91 10.27 -22.59
N LYS A 314 -8.88 10.20 -21.75
CA LYS A 314 -8.06 11.34 -21.35
C LYS A 314 -7.47 12.10 -22.54
N ALA A 315 -7.71 13.41 -22.62
CA ALA A 315 -7.19 14.22 -23.71
C ALA A 315 -5.64 14.36 -23.65
N PRO A 316 -4.96 14.39 -24.82
CA PRO A 316 -3.53 14.67 -24.88
C PRO A 316 -3.19 16.01 -24.23
N GLY A 317 -2.16 16.02 -23.38
CA GLY A 317 -1.66 17.23 -22.70
C GLY A 317 -2.38 17.60 -21.39
N ASP A 318 -3.55 17.02 -21.08
CA ASP A 318 -4.24 17.30 -19.82
C ASP A 318 -3.45 16.84 -18.60
N ALA A 319 -2.78 15.70 -18.70
CA ALA A 319 -1.92 15.19 -17.64
C ALA A 319 -0.80 16.19 -17.28
N ALA A 320 -0.09 16.71 -18.29
CA ALA A 320 0.95 17.71 -18.10
C ALA A 320 0.39 18.99 -17.46
N ARG A 321 -0.79 19.45 -17.91
CA ARG A 321 -1.47 20.62 -17.37
C ARG A 321 -1.84 20.47 -15.89
N VAL A 322 -2.26 19.28 -15.46
CA VAL A 322 -2.64 18.98 -14.07
C VAL A 322 -1.43 18.77 -13.17
N LEU A 323 -0.38 18.10 -13.66
CA LEU A 323 0.86 17.86 -12.92
C LEU A 323 1.66 19.15 -12.68
N ALA A 324 1.75 20.03 -13.68
CA ALA A 324 2.61 21.22 -13.66
C ALA A 324 2.46 22.11 -12.41
N PRO A 325 1.27 22.61 -12.02
CA PRO A 325 1.14 23.52 -10.89
C PRO A 325 1.50 22.90 -9.54
N LYS A 326 1.44 21.56 -9.41
CA LYS A 326 1.78 20.83 -8.18
C LYS A 326 3.25 20.42 -8.15
N VAL A 327 3.76 19.87 -9.26
CA VAL A 327 5.13 19.36 -9.31
C VAL A 327 6.10 20.49 -9.65
N HIS A 328 5.95 21.13 -10.80
CA HIS A 328 6.88 22.21 -11.21
C HIS A 328 6.77 23.41 -10.26
N GLY A 329 5.55 23.70 -9.79
CA GLY A 329 5.30 24.71 -8.76
C GLY A 329 6.07 24.51 -7.47
N TRP A 330 6.16 23.27 -6.99
CA TRP A 330 6.96 22.94 -5.81
C TRP A 330 8.45 23.27 -6.01
N PHE A 331 9.04 22.81 -7.11
CA PHE A 331 10.45 23.05 -7.40
C PHE A 331 10.76 24.52 -7.68
N ALA A 332 9.90 25.21 -8.44
CA ALA A 332 10.06 26.62 -8.77
C ALA A 332 10.06 27.51 -7.52
N VAL A 333 9.15 27.27 -6.58
CA VAL A 333 9.10 28.02 -5.32
C VAL A 333 10.34 27.72 -4.48
N LEU A 334 10.65 26.46 -4.21
CA LEU A 334 11.83 26.12 -3.38
C LEU A 334 13.14 26.69 -3.96
N ALA A 335 13.30 26.69 -5.28
CA ALA A 335 14.46 27.28 -5.95
C ALA A 335 14.54 28.81 -5.81
N ALA A 336 13.41 29.49 -5.55
CA ALA A 336 13.35 30.93 -5.34
C ALA A 336 13.56 31.34 -3.86
N LEU A 337 13.55 30.39 -2.91
CA LEU A 337 13.73 30.67 -1.48
C LEU A 337 15.19 30.59 -1.05
N ASP A 338 15.48 31.13 0.14
CA ASP A 338 16.64 30.76 0.93
C ASP A 338 16.28 29.56 1.82
N LEU A 339 16.73 28.37 1.42
CA LEU A 339 16.34 27.12 2.08
C LEU A 339 16.92 26.97 3.50
N ASP A 340 17.94 27.75 3.87
CA ASP A 340 18.53 27.71 5.21
C ASP A 340 17.68 28.48 6.23
N ARG A 341 16.73 29.27 5.74
CA ARG A 341 15.75 30.01 6.54
C ARG A 341 14.37 29.36 6.56
N LEU A 342 14.14 28.40 5.68
CA LEU A 342 12.87 27.71 5.58
C LEU A 342 12.64 26.89 6.84
N ARG A 343 11.49 27.09 7.49
CA ARG A 343 11.09 26.41 8.73
C ARG A 343 9.79 25.64 8.60
N HIS A 344 8.89 26.07 7.71
CA HIS A 344 7.54 25.52 7.61
C HIS A 344 7.16 25.23 6.16
N VAL A 345 6.70 24.02 5.88
CA VAL A 345 6.23 23.61 4.55
C VAL A 345 4.93 22.82 4.69
N ALA A 346 3.89 23.25 3.99
CA ALA A 346 2.64 22.50 3.90
C ALA A 346 2.23 22.30 2.45
N ALA A 347 2.07 21.04 2.01
CA ALA A 347 1.56 20.70 0.70
C ALA A 347 0.06 20.35 0.78
N PHE A 348 -0.76 20.97 -0.05
CA PHE A 348 -2.17 20.61 -0.17
C PHE A 348 -2.29 19.47 -1.18
N SER A 349 -2.27 18.26 -0.65
CA SER A 349 -2.50 17.01 -1.36
C SER A 349 -4.00 16.67 -1.35
N SER A 350 -4.36 15.44 -1.72
CA SER A 350 -5.75 14.98 -1.74
C SER A 350 -5.86 13.49 -1.46
N ILE A 351 -6.97 13.08 -0.84
CA ILE A 351 -7.33 11.67 -0.71
C ILE A 351 -7.37 10.94 -2.07
N ALA A 352 -7.66 11.65 -3.16
CA ALA A 352 -7.60 11.10 -4.51
C ALA A 352 -6.19 10.61 -4.90
N GLY A 353 -5.12 11.22 -4.38
CA GLY A 353 -3.77 10.68 -4.54
C GLY A 353 -3.56 9.41 -3.70
N TRP A 354 -3.97 9.46 -2.44
CA TRP A 354 -3.74 8.37 -1.49
C TRP A 354 -4.56 7.10 -1.81
N ARG A 355 -5.80 7.25 -2.29
CA ARG A 355 -6.76 6.15 -2.55
C ARG A 355 -7.12 5.97 -4.03
N GLY A 356 -6.71 6.88 -4.93
CA GLY A 356 -7.25 6.94 -6.28
C GLY A 356 -8.63 7.60 -6.30
N ASN A 357 -9.07 8.03 -7.49
CA ASN A 357 -10.43 8.52 -7.68
C ASN A 357 -10.84 8.44 -9.16
N ALA A 358 -12.02 7.88 -9.45
CA ALA A 358 -12.47 7.70 -10.83
C ALA A 358 -12.50 9.04 -11.59
N GLY A 359 -11.89 9.07 -12.77
CA GLY A 359 -11.76 10.25 -13.63
C GLY A 359 -10.60 11.18 -13.27
N GLN A 360 -9.79 10.86 -12.26
CA GLN A 360 -8.80 11.78 -11.70
C GLN A 360 -7.39 11.18 -11.63
N ALA A 361 -6.99 10.34 -12.60
CA ALA A 361 -5.69 9.67 -12.56
C ALA A 361 -4.49 10.62 -12.54
N ASP A 362 -4.49 11.67 -13.36
CA ASP A 362 -3.46 12.71 -13.37
C ASP A 362 -3.46 13.56 -12.09
N TYR A 363 -4.64 13.92 -11.58
CA TYR A 363 -4.78 14.62 -10.31
C TYR A 363 -4.30 13.76 -9.14
N ALA A 364 -4.59 12.45 -9.16
CA ALA A 364 -4.09 11.49 -8.18
C ALA A 364 -2.56 11.41 -8.22
N MET A 365 -1.95 11.29 -9.40
CA MET A 365 -0.49 11.34 -9.56
C MET A 365 0.08 12.68 -9.06
N ALA A 366 -0.53 13.81 -9.41
CA ALA A 366 -0.04 15.12 -8.99
C ALA A 366 -0.03 15.31 -7.46
N ASN A 367 -1.01 14.76 -6.75
CA ASN A 367 -1.08 14.78 -5.29
C ASN A 367 -0.15 13.75 -4.64
N GLU A 368 0.01 12.56 -5.23
CA GLU A 368 0.99 11.56 -4.78
C GLU A 368 2.44 12.05 -4.92
N ALA A 369 2.72 12.88 -5.93
CA ALA A 369 4.01 13.55 -6.07
C ALA A 369 4.27 14.49 -4.89
N LEU A 370 3.27 15.26 -4.44
CA LEU A 370 3.40 16.14 -3.27
C LEU A 370 3.68 15.35 -1.98
N ASN A 371 3.05 14.19 -1.80
CA ASN A 371 3.33 13.31 -0.66
C ASN A 371 4.81 12.90 -0.60
N ARG A 372 5.39 12.53 -1.75
CA ARG A 372 6.80 12.10 -1.86
C ARG A 372 7.78 13.27 -1.75
N LEU A 373 7.47 14.40 -2.38
CA LEU A 373 8.28 15.62 -2.29
C LEU A 373 8.32 16.18 -0.87
N ALA A 374 7.20 16.15 -0.14
CA ALA A 374 7.16 16.53 1.26
C ALA A 374 7.99 15.57 2.14
N ALA A 375 7.89 14.26 1.90
CA ALA A 375 8.69 13.26 2.60
C ALA A 375 10.19 13.46 2.34
N ALA A 376 10.59 13.66 1.08
CA ALA A 376 11.98 13.91 0.69
C ALA A 376 12.54 15.20 1.28
N LEU A 377 11.77 16.30 1.25
CA LEU A 377 12.22 17.57 1.82
C LEU A 377 12.43 17.45 3.33
N HIS A 378 11.52 16.80 4.04
CA HIS A 378 11.68 16.59 5.48
C HIS A 378 12.96 15.80 5.82
N ARG A 379 13.30 14.75 5.06
CA ARG A 379 14.50 13.95 5.33
C ARG A 379 15.80 14.69 5.05
N THR A 380 15.81 15.48 3.98
CA THR A 380 17.02 16.17 3.52
C THR A 380 17.28 17.48 4.26
N ARG A 381 16.36 17.90 5.14
CA ARG A 381 16.44 19.16 5.88
C ARG A 381 16.00 18.95 7.33
N ASP A 382 16.95 18.97 8.24
CA ASP A 382 16.65 18.93 9.67
C ASP A 382 16.01 20.23 10.15
N GLY A 383 15.15 20.13 11.18
CA GLY A 383 14.60 21.29 11.87
C GLY A 383 13.46 22.02 11.14
N ILE A 384 12.98 21.51 10.00
CA ILE A 384 11.80 22.04 9.31
C ILE A 384 10.54 21.23 9.64
N ASN A 385 9.42 21.92 9.85
CA ASN A 385 8.11 21.29 9.87
C ASN A 385 7.61 21.13 8.42
N THR A 386 7.48 19.90 7.93
CA THR A 386 6.99 19.61 6.59
C THR A 386 5.84 18.61 6.64
N VAL A 387 4.68 18.99 6.09
CA VAL A 387 3.47 18.16 6.08
C VAL A 387 2.78 18.17 4.72
N ALA A 388 2.33 17.01 4.25
CA ALA A 388 1.42 16.86 3.13
C ALA A 388 0.01 16.50 3.65
N LEU A 389 -0.95 17.39 3.42
CA LEU A 389 -2.33 17.24 3.87
C LEU A 389 -3.17 16.67 2.74
N ASN A 390 -3.57 15.40 2.87
CA ASN A 390 -4.39 14.67 1.92
C ASN A 390 -5.86 14.93 2.25
N TRP A 391 -6.39 16.03 1.69
CA TRP A 391 -7.75 16.46 1.96
C TRP A 391 -8.79 15.57 1.27
N GLY A 392 -9.82 15.20 2.03
CA GLY A 392 -11.11 14.74 1.51
C GLY A 392 -11.89 15.87 0.82
N ALA A 393 -13.14 15.58 0.46
CA ALA A 393 -14.00 16.57 -0.20
C ALA A 393 -14.38 17.69 0.78
N TRP A 394 -14.10 18.95 0.41
CA TRP A 394 -14.51 20.11 1.20
C TRP A 394 -15.95 20.51 0.90
N ALA A 395 -16.64 21.09 1.88
CA ALA A 395 -17.92 21.78 1.70
C ALA A 395 -17.74 23.17 1.03
N GLY A 396 -17.00 23.22 -0.09
CA GLY A 396 -16.64 24.44 -0.81
C GLY A 396 -15.40 24.27 -1.70
N GLY A 397 -14.91 25.38 -2.28
CA GLY A 397 -13.71 25.37 -3.13
C GLY A 397 -13.94 24.73 -4.49
N MET A 398 -13.24 23.61 -4.76
CA MET A 398 -13.38 22.87 -6.02
C MET A 398 -14.66 22.01 -6.08
N VAL A 399 -15.36 21.85 -4.96
CA VAL A 399 -16.64 21.14 -4.90
C VAL A 399 -17.78 22.13 -5.13
N THR A 400 -18.45 22.03 -6.28
CA THR A 400 -19.62 22.87 -6.59
C THR A 400 -20.85 22.43 -5.78
N PRO A 401 -21.88 23.27 -5.63
CA PRO A 401 -23.12 22.89 -4.95
C PRO A 401 -23.77 21.61 -5.52
N GLU A 402 -23.70 21.40 -6.84
CA GLU A 402 -24.20 20.19 -7.50
C GLU A 402 -23.37 18.95 -7.09
N LEU A 403 -22.04 19.07 -7.08
CA LEU A 403 -21.15 17.97 -6.70
C LEU A 403 -21.28 17.64 -5.21
N ALA A 404 -21.46 18.65 -4.35
CA ALA A 404 -21.72 18.47 -2.92
C ALA A 404 -22.98 17.63 -2.65
N ARG A 405 -24.06 17.86 -3.41
CA ARG A 405 -25.29 17.05 -3.33
C ARG A 405 -25.02 15.61 -3.72
N LEU A 406 -24.31 15.38 -4.82
CA LEU A 406 -23.97 14.04 -5.30
C LEU A 406 -23.08 13.27 -4.31
N PHE A 407 -22.12 13.95 -3.65
CA PHE A 407 -21.34 13.34 -2.58
C PHE A 407 -22.19 12.97 -1.37
N THR A 408 -23.10 13.87 -0.96
CA THR A 408 -24.00 13.62 0.17
C THR A 408 -24.93 12.44 -0.11
N GLU A 409 -25.52 12.36 -1.31
CA GLU A 409 -26.38 11.24 -1.74
C GLU A 409 -25.64 9.89 -1.76
N ARG A 410 -24.32 9.90 -1.97
CA ARG A 410 -23.46 8.72 -1.98
C ARG A 410 -22.83 8.41 -0.62
N GLY A 411 -23.19 9.15 0.44
CA GLY A 411 -22.66 8.96 1.78
C GLY A 411 -21.19 9.41 1.94
N VAL A 412 -20.67 10.23 1.04
CA VAL A 412 -19.32 10.80 1.14
C VAL A 412 -19.41 12.08 1.98
N PRO A 413 -18.89 12.10 3.22
CA PRO A 413 -18.98 13.27 4.07
C PRO A 413 -18.09 14.39 3.54
N LEU A 414 -18.62 15.61 3.60
CA LEU A 414 -17.90 16.82 3.26
C LEU A 414 -17.24 17.40 4.51
N ILE A 415 -15.98 17.81 4.39
CA ILE A 415 -15.24 18.50 5.45
C ILE A 415 -15.80 19.93 5.55
N PRO A 416 -16.38 20.33 6.69
CA PRO A 416 -16.77 21.72 6.92
C PRO A 416 -15.55 22.64 6.78
N VAL A 417 -15.74 23.81 6.15
CA VAL A 417 -14.63 24.74 5.88
C VAL A 417 -13.89 25.12 7.17
N ASP A 418 -14.61 25.48 8.22
CA ASP A 418 -14.01 25.88 9.50
C ASP A 418 -13.22 24.74 10.16
N GLU A 419 -13.69 23.49 10.02
CA GLU A 419 -12.99 22.33 10.56
C GLU A 419 -11.69 22.06 9.81
N GLY A 420 -11.72 22.06 8.48
CA GLY A 420 -10.52 21.86 7.68
C GLY A 420 -9.50 23.00 7.88
N VAL A 421 -9.96 24.25 7.96
CA VAL A 421 -9.12 25.42 8.28
C VAL A 421 -8.48 25.28 9.67
N ARG A 422 -9.24 24.81 10.67
CA ARG A 422 -8.70 24.52 12.00
C ARG A 422 -7.62 23.45 11.94
N VAL A 423 -7.86 22.33 11.24
CA VAL A 423 -6.85 21.26 11.09
C VAL A 423 -5.57 21.78 10.43
N PHE A 424 -5.69 22.60 9.37
CA PHE A 424 -4.55 23.23 8.74
C PHE A 424 -3.77 24.13 9.71
N THR A 425 -4.46 25.05 10.39
CA THR A 425 -3.81 25.99 11.32
C THR A 425 -3.18 25.28 12.52
N ASP A 426 -3.83 24.24 13.06
CA ASP A 426 -3.27 23.40 14.12
C ASP A 426 -1.97 22.73 13.64
N ARG A 427 -1.88 22.23 12.40
CA ARG A 427 -0.65 21.61 11.88
C ARG A 427 0.51 22.59 11.66
N MET A 428 0.20 23.85 11.39
CA MET A 428 1.22 24.89 11.24
C MET A 428 1.69 25.46 12.59
N THR A 429 0.85 25.40 13.62
CA THR A 429 1.11 26.01 14.95
C THR A 429 1.46 25.01 16.06
N ALA A 430 1.08 23.74 15.88
CA ALA A 430 1.41 22.61 16.74
C ALA A 430 1.91 21.45 15.84
N PRO A 431 3.13 21.58 15.29
CA PRO A 431 3.66 20.60 14.37
C PRO A 431 3.83 19.24 15.05
N ALA A 432 3.75 18.17 14.27
CA ALA A 432 3.85 16.79 14.75
C ALA A 432 4.81 15.99 13.87
N ALA A 433 5.18 14.80 14.32
CA ALA A 433 6.07 13.92 13.55
C ALA A 433 5.44 13.40 12.24
N ASP A 434 4.11 13.47 12.09
CA ASP A 434 3.39 12.94 10.93
C ASP A 434 3.59 13.82 9.69
N ARG A 435 4.10 13.20 8.62
CA ARG A 435 4.47 13.90 7.39
C ARG A 435 3.40 13.84 6.31
N ILE A 436 2.59 12.78 6.29
CA ILE A 436 1.52 12.56 5.33
C ILE A 436 0.25 12.30 6.14
N VAL A 437 -0.68 13.25 6.12
CA VAL A 437 -1.87 13.22 6.97
C VAL A 437 -3.12 13.19 6.11
N ILE A 438 -4.00 12.24 6.38
CA ILE A 438 -5.32 12.16 5.74
C ILE A 438 -6.30 12.96 6.59
N VAL A 439 -7.05 13.84 5.95
CA VAL A 439 -8.09 14.62 6.61
C VAL A 439 -9.43 14.26 5.99
N GLY A 440 -10.27 13.56 6.76
CA GLY A 440 -11.53 12.98 6.30
C GLY A 440 -11.49 11.45 6.24
N PRO A 441 -12.51 10.81 5.63
CA PRO A 441 -12.56 9.36 5.47
C PRO A 441 -11.42 8.83 4.61
N ASP A 442 -10.94 7.65 4.98
CA ASP A 442 -9.84 6.99 4.29
C ASP A 442 -10.32 6.08 3.14
N ALA A 443 -11.06 6.68 2.20
CA ALA A 443 -11.69 5.99 1.08
C ALA A 443 -11.68 6.86 -0.20
N PRO A 444 -11.82 6.25 -1.40
CA PRO A 444 -12.06 7.02 -2.62
C PRO A 444 -13.29 7.92 -2.51
N LEU A 445 -13.28 9.08 -3.20
CA LEU A 445 -14.42 10.00 -3.22
C LEU A 445 -15.52 9.52 -4.18
N THR A 446 -15.14 8.83 -5.25
CA THR A 446 -16.03 8.28 -6.27
C THR A 446 -15.56 6.90 -6.69
N GLY A 447 -16.55 6.01 -6.94
CA GLY A 447 -16.31 4.63 -7.34
C GLY A 447 -16.24 3.67 -6.14
N PRO A 448 -16.39 2.36 -6.39
CA PRO A 448 -16.23 1.37 -5.33
C PRO A 448 -14.78 1.35 -4.86
N ALA A 449 -14.56 1.12 -3.56
CA ALA A 449 -13.24 0.70 -3.10
C ALA A 449 -12.84 -0.59 -3.85
N PRO A 450 -11.56 -0.79 -4.16
CA PRO A 450 -11.10 -2.04 -4.75
C PRO A 450 -11.66 -3.21 -3.93
N ALA A 451 -12.31 -4.15 -4.60
CA ALA A 451 -12.86 -5.32 -3.93
C ALA A 451 -11.72 -6.10 -3.25
N GLY A 452 -11.98 -6.59 -2.03
CA GLY A 452 -11.13 -7.59 -1.38
C GLY A 452 -11.01 -8.88 -2.23
N PRO A 453 -10.31 -9.91 -1.76
CA PRO A 453 -10.15 -11.17 -2.50
C PRO A 453 -11.51 -11.62 -3.08
N THR A 454 -11.52 -11.90 -4.38
CA THR A 454 -12.74 -12.24 -5.12
C THR A 454 -13.44 -13.40 -4.42
N GLY A 455 -14.73 -13.27 -4.09
CA GLY A 455 -15.56 -14.32 -3.48
C GLY A 455 -15.86 -15.52 -4.39
N GLY A 456 -14.97 -15.83 -5.34
CA GLY A 456 -15.03 -16.97 -6.24
C GLY A 456 -13.93 -17.99 -5.92
N PRO A 457 -14.04 -19.22 -6.44
CA PRO A 457 -13.03 -20.25 -6.22
C PRO A 457 -11.68 -19.85 -6.82
N VAL A 458 -10.60 -20.11 -6.09
CA VAL A 458 -9.22 -19.91 -6.56
C VAL A 458 -8.60 -21.27 -6.86
N ASP A 459 -8.18 -21.47 -8.11
CA ASP A 459 -7.45 -22.67 -8.52
C ASP A 459 -5.94 -22.42 -8.42
N ARG A 460 -5.22 -23.25 -7.69
CA ARG A 460 -3.76 -23.18 -7.50
C ARG A 460 -3.11 -24.43 -8.09
N SER A 461 -2.22 -24.22 -9.06
CA SER A 461 -1.38 -25.30 -9.58
C SER A 461 -0.38 -25.77 -8.53
N LEU A 462 -0.24 -27.09 -8.42
CA LEU A 462 0.76 -27.76 -7.58
C LEU A 462 2.07 -28.02 -8.34
N ALA A 463 2.12 -27.77 -9.65
CA ALA A 463 3.32 -28.00 -10.45
C ALA A 463 4.57 -27.29 -9.90
N PRO A 464 4.52 -26.02 -9.43
CA PRO A 464 5.70 -25.36 -8.85
C PRO A 464 6.25 -26.06 -7.59
N LEU A 465 5.38 -26.75 -6.83
CA LEU A 465 5.79 -27.47 -5.63
C LEU A 465 6.50 -28.79 -5.91
N SER A 466 6.42 -29.32 -7.13
CA SER A 466 7.04 -30.60 -7.47
C SER A 466 8.57 -30.60 -7.35
N ALA A 467 9.20 -29.42 -7.46
CA ALA A 467 10.63 -29.22 -7.31
C ALA A 467 11.01 -28.44 -6.02
N ASP A 468 10.04 -28.12 -5.17
CA ASP A 468 10.27 -27.33 -3.97
C ASP A 468 11.07 -28.14 -2.91
N PRO A 469 12.22 -27.63 -2.43
CA PRO A 469 13.06 -28.37 -1.50
C PRO A 469 12.37 -28.75 -0.18
N ALA A 470 11.49 -27.89 0.35
CA ALA A 470 10.76 -28.16 1.58
C ALA A 470 9.70 -29.25 1.35
N VAL A 471 9.02 -29.25 0.20
CA VAL A 471 8.07 -30.32 -0.13
C VAL A 471 8.77 -31.65 -0.40
N LEU A 472 9.88 -31.63 -1.12
CA LEU A 472 10.69 -32.83 -1.35
C LEU A 472 11.25 -33.40 -0.03
N ALA A 473 11.54 -32.55 0.94
CA ALA A 473 11.92 -32.96 2.29
C ALA A 473 10.73 -33.44 3.15
N HIS A 474 9.48 -33.20 2.76
CA HIS A 474 8.29 -33.70 3.45
C HIS A 474 7.72 -34.91 2.70
N ALA A 475 8.40 -36.06 2.77
CA ALA A 475 8.08 -37.25 1.97
C ALA A 475 7.78 -38.49 2.81
N ILE A 476 6.65 -39.14 2.56
CA ILE A 476 6.25 -40.40 3.22
C ILE A 476 6.41 -41.53 2.21
N ASP A 477 7.17 -42.58 2.56
CA ASP A 477 7.45 -43.69 1.65
C ASP A 477 8.10 -43.20 0.34
N GLY A 478 9.00 -42.21 0.45
CA GLY A 478 9.67 -41.56 -0.68
C GLY A 478 8.77 -40.65 -1.55
N LYS A 479 7.49 -40.46 -1.19
CA LYS A 479 6.54 -39.66 -1.95
C LYS A 479 6.34 -38.30 -1.30
N PRO A 480 6.63 -37.18 -1.98
CA PRO A 480 6.40 -35.85 -1.45
C PRO A 480 4.91 -35.63 -1.12
N VAL A 481 4.63 -35.08 0.05
CA VAL A 481 3.29 -34.78 0.53
C VAL A 481 3.22 -33.32 0.94
N LEU A 482 2.15 -32.62 0.59
CA LEU A 482 1.92 -31.25 1.08
C LEU A 482 1.72 -31.29 2.61
N PRO A 483 2.53 -30.58 3.42
CA PRO A 483 2.35 -30.50 4.86
C PRO A 483 0.99 -29.89 5.22
N MET A 484 0.39 -30.32 6.34
CA MET A 484 -0.84 -29.70 6.86
C MET A 484 -0.66 -28.20 7.09
N THR A 485 0.49 -27.80 7.64
CA THR A 485 0.84 -26.40 7.85
C THR A 485 0.99 -25.66 6.52
N GLY A 486 1.50 -26.31 5.48
CA GLY A 486 1.53 -25.77 4.13
C GLY A 486 0.12 -25.52 3.58
N ALA A 487 -0.76 -26.53 3.64
CA ALA A 487 -2.14 -26.40 3.19
C ALA A 487 -2.90 -25.27 3.91
N LEU A 488 -2.75 -25.17 5.24
CA LEU A 488 -3.34 -24.08 6.02
C LEU A 488 -2.76 -22.71 5.63
N GLY A 489 -1.46 -22.63 5.39
CA GLY A 489 -0.82 -21.42 4.90
C GLY A 489 -1.28 -20.99 3.52
N ALA A 490 -1.58 -21.93 2.62
CA ALA A 490 -2.23 -21.63 1.34
C ALA A 490 -3.65 -21.08 1.53
N MET A 491 -4.43 -21.61 2.48
CA MET A 491 -5.75 -21.07 2.80
C MET A 491 -5.65 -19.64 3.31
N LEU A 492 -4.73 -19.38 4.26
CA LEU A 492 -4.45 -18.03 4.75
C LEU A 492 -4.09 -17.11 3.59
N ASN A 493 -3.18 -17.52 2.72
CA ASN A 493 -2.74 -16.72 1.58
C ASN A 493 -3.87 -16.41 0.58
N VAL A 494 -4.77 -17.36 0.32
CA VAL A 494 -5.89 -17.22 -0.63
C VAL A 494 -7.02 -16.38 -0.06
N ALA A 495 -7.42 -16.63 1.19
CA ALA A 495 -8.62 -16.04 1.76
C ALA A 495 -8.33 -14.77 2.56
N ASP A 496 -7.38 -14.81 3.49
CA ASP A 496 -7.01 -13.66 4.28
C ASP A 496 -5.60 -13.82 4.92
N PRO A 497 -4.54 -13.22 4.34
CA PRO A 497 -3.20 -13.34 4.87
C PRO A 497 -2.96 -12.52 6.15
N THR A 498 -3.96 -11.74 6.59
CA THR A 498 -3.96 -11.01 7.87
C THR A 498 -4.66 -11.78 8.98
N ALA A 499 -5.23 -12.96 8.68
CA ALA A 499 -5.84 -13.79 9.71
C ALA A 499 -4.79 -14.23 10.75
N HIS A 500 -5.11 -13.97 12.01
CA HIS A 500 -4.25 -14.27 13.17
C HIS A 500 -4.60 -15.61 13.82
N ALA A 501 -5.69 -16.25 13.38
CA ALA A 501 -6.14 -17.52 13.93
C ALA A 501 -6.90 -18.34 12.89
N ALA A 502 -6.96 -19.64 13.14
CA ALA A 502 -7.81 -20.56 12.40
C ALA A 502 -8.51 -21.51 13.39
N ARG A 503 -9.72 -21.96 13.08
CA ARG A 503 -10.45 -22.97 13.87
C ARG A 503 -11.04 -24.04 12.98
N GLN A 504 -11.42 -25.16 13.59
CA GLN A 504 -12.02 -26.30 12.88
C GLN A 504 -11.15 -26.76 11.71
N ILE A 505 -9.84 -26.91 11.96
CA ILE A 505 -8.87 -27.30 10.94
C ILE A 505 -8.99 -28.81 10.74
N VAL A 506 -9.26 -29.25 9.52
CA VAL A 506 -9.50 -30.66 9.18
C VAL A 506 -8.63 -31.07 7.99
N VAL A 507 -7.98 -32.23 8.12
CA VAL A 507 -7.30 -32.94 7.04
C VAL A 507 -8.13 -34.16 6.67
N TYR A 508 -8.90 -34.07 5.58
CA TYR A 508 -9.70 -35.20 5.09
C TYR A 508 -8.80 -36.29 4.50
N ARG A 509 -7.84 -35.88 3.67
CA ARG A 509 -6.83 -36.76 3.08
C ARG A 509 -5.68 -35.93 2.53
N GLY A 510 -4.47 -36.21 3.02
CA GLY A 510 -3.24 -35.55 2.55
C GLY A 510 -3.05 -35.62 1.03
N VAL A 511 -2.37 -34.61 0.50
CA VAL A 511 -2.11 -34.45 -0.94
C VAL A 511 -0.69 -34.90 -1.23
N VAL A 512 -0.56 -35.98 -1.99
CA VAL A 512 0.72 -36.48 -2.52
C VAL A 512 1.01 -35.74 -3.83
N LEU A 513 2.21 -35.21 -4.02
CA LEU A 513 2.61 -34.54 -5.25
C LEU A 513 3.23 -35.52 -6.26
N GLY A 514 3.16 -35.16 -7.55
CA GLY A 514 3.69 -35.97 -8.66
C GLY A 514 2.59 -36.67 -9.48
N GLU A 515 2.98 -37.65 -10.30
CA GLU A 515 2.13 -38.23 -11.37
C GLU A 515 0.80 -38.84 -10.89
N SER A 516 0.74 -39.34 -9.66
CA SER A 516 -0.48 -39.94 -9.09
C SER A 516 -1.30 -38.98 -8.21
N GLY A 517 -0.80 -37.76 -8.02
CA GLY A 517 -1.41 -36.72 -7.20
C GLY A 517 -2.34 -35.80 -8.00
N PRO A 518 -3.13 -34.95 -7.32
CA PRO A 518 -3.80 -33.85 -8.01
C PRO A 518 -2.75 -32.88 -8.58
N ALA A 519 -2.99 -32.38 -9.79
CA ALA A 519 -2.22 -31.32 -10.43
C ALA A 519 -2.58 -29.93 -9.87
N GLU A 520 -3.80 -29.76 -9.37
CA GLU A 520 -4.33 -28.49 -8.89
C GLU A 520 -5.19 -28.66 -7.63
N LEU A 521 -5.26 -27.59 -6.83
CA LEU A 521 -6.18 -27.47 -5.71
C LEU A 521 -7.11 -26.27 -5.91
N ARG A 522 -8.41 -26.49 -5.71
CA ARG A 522 -9.44 -25.47 -5.72
C ARG A 522 -9.75 -25.01 -4.30
N PHE A 523 -9.66 -23.72 -4.06
CA PHE A 523 -9.94 -23.08 -2.78
C PHE A 523 -11.29 -22.37 -2.88
N GLU A 524 -12.27 -22.85 -2.12
CA GLU A 524 -13.61 -22.26 -2.05
C GLU A 524 -13.74 -21.50 -0.74
N THR A 525 -14.05 -20.20 -0.83
CA THR A 525 -14.19 -19.32 0.33
C THR A 525 -15.66 -19.00 0.60
N THR A 526 -16.05 -18.92 1.87
CA THR A 526 -17.40 -18.51 2.28
C THR A 526 -17.30 -17.65 3.53
N GLY A 527 -17.84 -16.43 3.48
CA GLY A 527 -17.85 -15.53 4.64
C GLY A 527 -18.72 -16.07 5.77
N THR A 528 -18.25 -15.91 7.02
CA THR A 528 -18.97 -16.25 8.25
C THR A 528 -19.05 -15.02 9.16
N ASP A 529 -19.88 -15.07 10.22
CA ASP A 529 -20.05 -13.95 11.17
C ASP A 529 -18.76 -13.51 11.89
N GLY A 530 -17.69 -14.33 11.85
CA GLY A 530 -16.43 -14.06 12.55
C GLY A 530 -15.16 -14.28 11.72
N GLY A 531 -15.29 -14.54 10.42
CA GLY A 531 -14.16 -14.92 9.59
C GLY A 531 -14.51 -15.43 8.19
N THR A 532 -13.65 -16.28 7.65
CA THR A 532 -13.82 -16.89 6.32
C THR A 532 -13.56 -18.39 6.40
N GLU A 533 -14.56 -19.18 6.06
CA GLU A 533 -14.39 -20.61 5.86
C GLU A 533 -13.71 -20.87 4.51
N VAL A 534 -12.71 -21.74 4.51
CA VAL A 534 -12.00 -22.18 3.31
C VAL A 534 -12.07 -23.69 3.21
N THR A 535 -12.64 -24.19 2.11
CA THR A 535 -12.61 -25.62 1.76
C THR A 535 -11.69 -25.81 0.55
N VAL A 536 -10.71 -26.69 0.69
CA VAL A 536 -9.76 -27.02 -0.37
C VAL A 536 -10.14 -28.36 -0.98
N ARG A 537 -10.40 -28.37 -2.29
CA ARG A 537 -10.78 -29.55 -3.07
C ARG A 537 -9.72 -29.90 -4.10
N ASP A 538 -9.65 -31.17 -4.45
CA ASP A 538 -8.96 -31.58 -5.68
C ASP A 538 -9.82 -31.34 -6.92
N GLU A 539 -9.23 -31.53 -8.08
CA GLU A 539 -9.86 -31.48 -9.41
C GLU A 539 -11.05 -32.43 -9.59
N SER A 540 -11.18 -33.48 -8.76
CA SER A 540 -12.36 -34.36 -8.73
C SER A 540 -13.51 -33.84 -7.83
N GLY A 541 -13.33 -32.67 -7.21
CA GLY A 541 -14.27 -32.05 -6.29
C GLY A 541 -14.23 -32.62 -4.87
N ARG A 542 -13.30 -33.53 -4.56
CA ARG A 542 -13.20 -34.15 -3.23
C ARG A 542 -12.50 -33.21 -2.26
N PRO A 543 -13.05 -33.00 -1.04
CA PRO A 543 -12.40 -32.16 -0.06
C PRO A 543 -11.10 -32.82 0.44
N ARG A 544 -10.05 -32.01 0.56
CA ARG A 544 -8.72 -32.40 1.06
C ARG A 544 -8.44 -31.76 2.41
N TYR A 545 -8.78 -30.49 2.54
CA TYR A 545 -8.58 -29.71 3.75
C TYR A 545 -9.73 -28.73 3.98
N ARG A 546 -9.97 -28.34 5.23
CA ARG A 546 -10.91 -27.27 5.59
C ARG A 546 -10.41 -26.52 6.83
N ALA A 547 -10.63 -25.23 6.89
CA ALA A 547 -10.46 -24.41 8.10
C ALA A 547 -11.38 -23.19 8.05
N GLU A 548 -11.69 -22.62 9.20
CA GLU A 548 -12.27 -21.29 9.30
C GLU A 548 -11.22 -20.31 9.82
N LEU A 549 -10.89 -19.30 9.02
CA LEU A 549 -9.87 -18.30 9.29
C LEU A 549 -10.50 -17.09 10.00
N LEU A 550 -9.84 -16.59 11.03
CA LEU A 550 -10.34 -15.51 11.88
C LEU A 550 -9.39 -14.32 11.82
N THR A 551 -9.95 -13.13 11.59
CA THR A 551 -9.21 -11.87 11.50
C THR A 551 -9.05 -11.19 12.86
N THR A 552 -9.94 -11.48 13.80
CA THR A 552 -9.87 -10.93 15.15
C THR A 552 -8.56 -11.39 15.80
N PRO A 553 -7.67 -10.46 16.19
CA PRO A 553 -6.42 -10.83 16.81
C PRO A 553 -6.69 -11.56 18.13
N PRO A 554 -5.86 -12.55 18.50
CA PRO A 554 -6.00 -13.20 19.79
C PRO A 554 -5.77 -12.18 20.93
N ALA A 555 -6.25 -12.53 22.13
CA ALA A 555 -5.88 -11.80 23.34
C ALA A 555 -4.35 -11.78 23.51
N ALA A 556 -3.82 -10.95 24.41
CA ALA A 556 -2.37 -10.89 24.65
C ALA A 556 -1.79 -12.29 24.96
N ALA A 557 -0.61 -12.57 24.41
CA ALA A 557 0.07 -13.85 24.58
C ALA A 557 0.38 -14.12 26.06
N PRO A 558 0.08 -15.32 26.59
CA PRO A 558 0.51 -15.67 27.94
C PRO A 558 2.03 -15.88 27.97
N ALA A 559 2.71 -15.42 29.03
CA ALA A 559 4.13 -15.71 29.22
C ALA A 559 4.33 -17.11 29.82
N ARG A 560 5.40 -17.81 29.40
CA ARG A 560 5.86 -19.07 29.99
C ARG A 560 7.07 -18.82 30.87
N HIS A 561 7.11 -19.52 32.01
CA HIS A 561 8.19 -19.41 32.99
C HIS A 561 8.74 -20.79 33.34
N GLY A 562 9.99 -20.85 33.76
CA GLY A 562 10.63 -22.10 34.21
C GLY A 562 10.96 -23.08 33.09
N LEU A 563 11.11 -22.61 31.85
CA LEU A 563 11.54 -23.46 30.73
C LEU A 563 13.01 -23.88 30.89
N PRO A 564 13.39 -25.11 30.52
CA PRO A 564 14.79 -25.55 30.51
C PRO A 564 15.64 -24.71 29.55
N ALA A 565 16.97 -24.64 29.75
CA ALA A 565 17.85 -23.96 28.80
C ALA A 565 17.81 -24.64 27.41
N LEU A 566 17.78 -23.84 26.33
CA LEU A 566 17.68 -24.33 24.94
C LEU A 566 18.88 -25.16 24.50
N ASP A 567 20.05 -24.90 25.07
CA ASP A 567 21.28 -25.68 24.89
C ASP A 567 21.43 -26.83 25.90
N GLY A 568 20.40 -27.08 26.73
CA GLY A 568 20.30 -28.21 27.65
C GLY A 568 19.75 -29.47 26.98
N GLY A 569 19.45 -30.50 27.77
CA GLY A 569 18.78 -31.72 27.26
C GLY A 569 19.66 -32.68 26.44
N ALA A 570 19.02 -33.71 25.90
CA ALA A 570 19.67 -34.79 25.17
C ALA A 570 19.72 -34.52 23.65
N ALA A 571 20.75 -35.05 23.00
CA ALA A 571 20.78 -35.15 21.54
C ALA A 571 19.65 -36.06 21.05
N ILE A 572 19.19 -35.81 19.82
CA ILE A 572 18.10 -36.56 19.20
C ILE A 572 18.60 -37.25 17.93
N ASP A 573 18.05 -38.41 17.63
CA ASP A 573 18.28 -39.21 16.41
C ASP A 573 16.99 -39.43 15.61
N VAL A 574 15.92 -38.69 15.96
CA VAL A 574 14.55 -38.84 15.44
C VAL A 574 14.41 -38.69 13.91
N TYR A 575 15.39 -38.07 13.26
CA TYR A 575 15.44 -37.92 11.80
C TYR A 575 16.17 -39.08 11.10
N THR A 576 16.87 -39.93 11.86
CA THR A 576 17.70 -41.04 11.35
C THR A 576 17.18 -42.42 11.79
N ASP A 577 16.43 -42.51 12.89
CA ASP A 577 15.89 -43.77 13.43
C ASP A 577 14.52 -44.16 12.82
N GLY A 578 13.98 -43.32 11.93
CA GLY A 578 12.66 -43.46 11.31
C GLY A 578 11.49 -43.03 12.20
N THR A 579 11.74 -42.26 13.26
CA THR A 579 10.69 -41.60 14.06
C THR A 579 9.97 -40.53 13.25
N LEU A 580 10.72 -39.72 12.50
CA LEU A 580 10.22 -38.70 11.57
C LEU A 580 10.57 -39.05 10.12
N PHE A 581 9.81 -38.50 9.18
CA PHE A 581 9.99 -38.68 7.73
C PHE A 581 10.54 -37.41 7.05
N HIS A 582 11.05 -36.46 7.82
CA HIS A 582 11.47 -35.14 7.34
C HIS A 582 12.94 -35.16 6.89
N GLY A 583 13.16 -34.83 5.62
CA GLY A 583 14.48 -34.66 5.01
C GLY A 583 15.18 -33.37 5.44
N PRO A 584 16.44 -33.15 5.04
CA PRO A 584 17.34 -32.14 5.60
C PRO A 584 16.77 -30.72 5.70
N ALA A 585 15.98 -30.28 4.70
CA ALA A 585 15.40 -28.95 4.67
C ALA A 585 14.34 -28.69 5.78
N LEU A 586 13.85 -29.73 6.45
CA LEU A 586 12.85 -29.65 7.52
C LEU A 586 13.33 -30.24 8.86
N GLN A 587 14.64 -30.48 9.00
CA GLN A 587 15.22 -31.01 10.24
C GLN A 587 15.54 -29.87 11.21
N GLY A 588 14.52 -29.45 11.97
CA GLY A 588 14.61 -28.31 12.88
C GLY A 588 14.69 -28.65 14.37
N ILE A 589 14.27 -29.85 14.80
CA ILE A 589 14.40 -30.27 16.20
C ILE A 589 15.88 -30.54 16.46
N ARG A 590 16.45 -29.93 17.50
CA ARG A 590 17.87 -30.05 17.84
C ARG A 590 18.10 -30.88 19.08
N ARG A 591 17.28 -30.67 20.10
CA ARG A 591 17.46 -31.27 21.43
C ARG A 591 16.13 -31.61 22.08
N LEU A 592 16.15 -32.67 22.88
CA LEU A 592 15.05 -33.07 23.75
C LEU A 592 15.30 -32.53 25.16
N LEU A 593 14.49 -31.57 25.60
CA LEU A 593 14.69 -30.86 26.86
C LEU A 593 13.90 -31.50 28.02
N ALA A 594 12.69 -31.98 27.74
CA ALA A 594 11.85 -32.71 28.69
C ALA A 594 10.96 -33.72 27.94
N ASP A 595 10.66 -34.84 28.58
CA ASP A 595 9.90 -35.96 28.03
C ASP A 595 9.27 -36.76 29.16
N ASP A 596 7.93 -36.73 29.25
CA ASP A 596 7.15 -37.49 30.22
C ASP A 596 5.78 -37.89 29.64
N ASP A 597 4.97 -38.62 30.42
CA ASP A 597 3.67 -39.13 30.00
C ASP A 597 2.64 -38.00 29.71
N THR A 598 2.92 -36.76 30.09
CA THR A 598 2.02 -35.61 29.95
C THR A 598 2.45 -34.61 28.87
N GLY A 599 3.70 -34.71 28.39
CA GLY A 599 4.21 -33.79 27.38
C GLY A 599 5.66 -33.99 26.95
N LEU A 600 6.09 -33.10 26.05
CA LEU A 600 7.42 -33.05 25.45
C LEU A 600 7.86 -31.59 25.33
N ILE A 601 9.13 -31.28 25.64
CA ILE A 601 9.73 -29.99 25.31
C ILE A 601 10.93 -30.24 24.42
N THR A 602 10.95 -29.61 23.26
CA THR A 602 12.08 -29.67 22.33
C THR A 602 12.65 -28.27 22.06
N ALA A 603 13.97 -28.23 21.86
CA ALA A 603 14.65 -27.05 21.33
C ALA A 603 14.71 -27.14 19.81
N CYS A 604 14.20 -26.12 19.13
CA CYS A 604 14.07 -26.05 17.69
C CYS A 604 14.92 -24.91 17.12
N ARG A 605 15.53 -25.14 15.95
CA ARG A 605 16.19 -24.11 15.13
C ARG A 605 16.20 -24.58 13.68
N LEU A 606 15.59 -23.80 12.81
CA LEU A 606 15.51 -24.07 11.38
C LEU A 606 15.53 -22.74 10.63
N HIS A 607 16.27 -22.67 9.53
CA HIS A 607 16.10 -21.60 8.57
C HIS A 607 14.82 -21.86 7.76
N ASP A 608 13.89 -20.91 7.71
CA ASP A 608 12.64 -21.06 6.96
C ASP A 608 12.93 -21.21 5.46
N PRO A 609 12.71 -22.40 4.86
CA PRO A 609 13.01 -22.62 3.45
C PRO A 609 12.04 -21.90 2.51
N GLY A 610 10.97 -21.28 3.02
CA GLY A 610 10.04 -20.50 2.20
C GLY A 610 9.21 -21.36 1.25
N LEU A 611 8.31 -22.19 1.80
CA LEU A 611 7.48 -23.13 1.04
C LEU A 611 6.75 -22.46 -0.15
N GLY A 612 6.99 -23.00 -1.35
CA GLY A 612 6.45 -22.48 -2.62
C GLY A 612 6.94 -21.06 -2.91
N CYS A 613 8.21 -20.77 -2.67
CA CYS A 613 8.80 -19.42 -2.70
C CYS A 613 8.02 -18.43 -1.82
N GLY A 614 7.54 -18.89 -0.66
CA GLY A 614 6.73 -18.11 0.28
C GLY A 614 5.23 -18.03 -0.05
N ALA A 615 4.76 -18.59 -1.17
CA ALA A 615 3.34 -18.57 -1.55
C ALA A 615 2.41 -19.35 -0.58
N TYR A 616 3.00 -20.14 0.30
CA TYR A 616 2.29 -20.90 1.34
C TYR A 616 2.49 -20.30 2.73
N GLY A 617 3.20 -19.18 2.88
CA GLY A 617 3.35 -18.45 4.13
C GLY A 617 2.56 -17.13 4.17
N THR A 618 2.52 -16.51 5.34
CA THR A 618 2.12 -15.11 5.53
C THR A 618 3.17 -14.38 6.38
N ALA A 619 2.94 -13.10 6.70
CA ALA A 619 3.88 -12.33 7.51
C ALA A 619 4.15 -13.00 8.88
N ASP A 620 3.10 -13.54 9.51
CA ASP A 620 3.13 -14.14 10.85
C ASP A 620 2.95 -15.67 10.83
N TYR A 621 2.91 -16.29 9.65
CA TYR A 621 2.71 -17.73 9.48
C TYR A 621 3.81 -18.35 8.61
N GLN A 622 4.67 -19.16 9.24
CA GLN A 622 5.74 -19.88 8.55
C GLN A 622 5.48 -21.39 8.60
N PRO A 623 5.04 -22.01 7.48
CA PRO A 623 4.61 -23.40 7.47
C PRO A 623 5.66 -24.38 7.99
N ALA A 624 6.91 -24.20 7.58
CA ALA A 624 8.01 -25.10 7.92
C ALA A 624 8.41 -25.00 9.40
N LEU A 625 8.42 -23.79 9.98
CA LEU A 625 8.73 -23.60 11.40
C LEU A 625 7.59 -24.11 12.29
N LEU A 626 6.33 -23.87 11.91
CA LEU A 626 5.16 -24.38 12.64
C LEU A 626 5.06 -25.91 12.56
N ASP A 627 5.55 -26.52 11.47
CA ASP A 627 5.59 -27.98 11.34
C ASP A 627 6.45 -28.64 12.43
N LEU A 628 7.45 -27.95 12.98
CA LEU A 628 8.26 -28.46 14.10
C LEU A 628 7.43 -28.75 15.37
N LEU A 629 6.29 -28.08 15.54
CA LEU A 629 5.34 -28.40 16.60
C LEU A 629 4.69 -29.77 16.36
N LEU A 630 4.22 -30.02 15.13
CA LEU A 630 3.60 -31.29 14.72
C LEU A 630 4.62 -32.44 14.74
N GLN A 631 5.87 -32.17 14.35
CA GLN A 631 6.99 -33.09 14.50
C GLN A 631 7.22 -33.47 15.96
N SER A 632 7.18 -32.49 16.87
CA SER A 632 7.37 -32.73 18.32
C SER A 632 6.27 -33.64 18.90
N LEU A 633 5.00 -33.46 18.51
CA LEU A 633 3.94 -34.40 18.89
C LEU A 633 4.22 -35.81 18.34
N SER A 634 4.67 -35.92 17.09
CA SER A 634 4.98 -37.22 16.47
C SER A 634 6.14 -37.93 17.17
N VAL A 635 7.15 -37.17 17.64
CA VAL A 635 8.24 -37.70 18.47
C VAL A 635 7.69 -38.25 19.79
N TRP A 636 6.81 -37.51 20.47
CA TRP A 636 6.19 -37.97 21.70
C TRP A 636 5.40 -39.27 21.48
N VAL A 637 4.52 -39.32 20.47
CA VAL A 637 3.72 -40.52 20.15
C VAL A 637 4.61 -41.72 19.86
N ARG A 638 5.69 -41.52 19.10
CA ARG A 638 6.64 -42.60 18.79
C ARG A 638 7.31 -43.16 20.04
N ARG A 639 7.74 -42.30 20.96
CA ARG A 639 8.49 -42.69 22.16
C ARG A 639 7.59 -43.36 23.20
N HIS A 640 6.36 -42.90 23.35
CA HIS A 640 5.42 -43.40 24.36
C HIS A 640 4.52 -44.54 23.88
N HIS A 641 4.24 -44.63 22.57
CA HIS A 641 3.34 -45.64 22.01
C HIS A 641 3.97 -46.54 20.94
N GLY A 642 5.22 -46.31 20.53
CA GLY A 642 5.93 -47.16 19.56
C GLY A 642 5.39 -47.10 18.13
N VAL A 643 4.48 -46.17 17.85
CA VAL A 643 3.83 -45.99 16.54
C VAL A 643 4.12 -44.61 15.98
N SER A 644 4.25 -44.52 14.67
CA SER A 644 4.32 -43.25 13.95
C SER A 644 2.91 -42.68 13.77
N SER A 645 2.79 -41.35 13.77
CA SER A 645 1.50 -40.65 13.69
C SER A 645 1.47 -39.61 12.58
N LEU A 646 0.26 -39.26 12.14
CA LEU A 646 0.00 -38.14 11.23
C LEU A 646 -1.11 -37.25 11.79
N PRO A 647 -1.05 -35.93 11.57
CA PRO A 647 -2.10 -35.01 12.01
C PRO A 647 -3.39 -35.23 11.22
N SER A 648 -4.54 -35.17 11.89
CA SER A 648 -5.87 -35.32 11.28
C SER A 648 -6.74 -34.07 11.41
N ARG A 649 -6.66 -33.37 12.54
CA ARG A 649 -7.42 -32.13 12.80
C ARG A 649 -6.81 -31.30 13.92
N ALA A 650 -7.25 -30.05 14.05
CA ALA A 650 -7.00 -29.21 15.20
C ALA A 650 -8.28 -28.41 15.54
N ALA A 651 -8.58 -28.20 16.82
CA ALA A 651 -9.66 -27.32 17.21
C ALA A 651 -9.35 -25.87 16.81
N GLY A 652 -8.10 -25.44 16.97
CA GLY A 652 -7.66 -24.12 16.55
C GLY A 652 -6.15 -23.93 16.44
N LEU A 653 -5.78 -22.80 15.84
CA LEU A 653 -4.46 -22.21 15.78
C LEU A 653 -4.59 -20.74 16.14
N ARG A 654 -3.71 -20.24 17.01
CA ARG A 654 -3.55 -18.82 17.33
C ARG A 654 -2.11 -18.38 17.07
N LEU A 655 -1.95 -17.29 16.33
CA LEU A 655 -0.67 -16.65 16.03
C LEU A 655 -0.59 -15.35 16.83
N TYR A 656 0.42 -15.24 17.68
CA TYR A 656 0.70 -14.02 18.45
C TYR A 656 1.84 -13.24 17.82
N HIS A 657 2.91 -13.95 17.46
CA HIS A 657 4.13 -13.40 16.91
C HIS A 657 4.75 -14.35 15.90
N ARG A 658 5.45 -13.79 14.91
CA ARG A 658 6.26 -14.52 13.94
C ARG A 658 7.27 -15.44 14.64
N LEU A 659 7.39 -16.69 14.18
CA LEU A 659 8.42 -17.60 14.70
C LEU A 659 9.82 -17.14 14.27
N PRO A 660 10.85 -17.29 15.10
CA PRO A 660 12.15 -16.71 14.81
C PRO A 660 12.93 -17.58 13.80
N ASP A 661 13.38 -16.96 12.70
CA ASP A 661 14.12 -17.61 11.61
C ASP A 661 15.58 -17.84 12.00
N ASP A 662 16.08 -19.06 11.75
CA ASP A 662 17.42 -19.55 12.13
C ASP A 662 17.87 -19.18 13.57
N THR A 663 16.91 -19.06 14.47
CA THR A 663 17.13 -18.69 15.86
C THR A 663 16.47 -19.73 16.77
N PRO A 664 17.11 -20.14 17.87
CA PRO A 664 16.53 -21.12 18.79
C PRO A 664 15.17 -20.70 19.38
N PHE A 665 14.23 -21.64 19.47
CA PHE A 665 12.95 -21.48 20.16
C PHE A 665 12.45 -22.83 20.70
N TYR A 666 11.44 -22.80 21.57
CA TYR A 666 10.82 -24.00 22.14
C TYR A 666 9.63 -24.47 21.33
N ALA A 667 9.53 -25.78 21.11
CA ALA A 667 8.28 -26.45 20.77
C ALA A 667 7.83 -27.31 21.96
N ILE A 668 6.68 -26.98 22.53
CA ILE A 668 6.13 -27.60 23.73
C ILE A 668 4.87 -28.38 23.35
N VAL A 669 4.85 -29.66 23.68
CA VAL A 669 3.70 -30.54 23.62
C VAL A 669 3.19 -30.70 25.05
N GLU A 670 1.94 -30.33 25.32
CA GLU A 670 1.36 -30.42 26.66
C GLU A 670 -0.11 -30.85 26.62
N ASN A 671 -0.64 -31.22 27.78
CA ASN A 671 -2.03 -31.69 27.94
C ASN A 671 -2.34 -32.87 27.00
N VAL A 672 -1.41 -33.82 26.90
CA VAL A 672 -1.57 -34.96 26.00
C VAL A 672 -2.66 -35.90 26.53
N VAL A 673 -3.59 -36.28 25.65
CA VAL A 673 -4.66 -37.25 25.91
C VAL A 673 -4.65 -38.31 24.81
N SER A 674 -4.44 -39.56 25.19
CA SER A 674 -4.40 -40.71 24.27
C SER A 674 -5.64 -41.60 24.43
N GLU A 675 -6.37 -41.80 23.34
CA GLU A 675 -7.55 -42.66 23.24
C GLU A 675 -7.39 -43.65 22.08
N GLY A 676 -6.93 -44.87 22.38
CA GLY A 676 -6.63 -45.87 21.36
C GLY A 676 -5.49 -45.43 20.44
N SER A 677 -5.77 -45.29 19.15
CA SER A 677 -4.82 -44.80 18.14
C SER A 677 -4.83 -43.28 17.98
N VAL A 678 -5.63 -42.55 18.77
CA VAL A 678 -5.81 -41.11 18.65
C VAL A 678 -5.09 -40.42 19.80
N HIS A 679 -4.23 -39.46 19.48
CA HIS A 679 -3.45 -38.68 20.44
C HIS A 679 -3.77 -37.21 20.25
N ARG A 680 -4.23 -36.53 21.30
CA ARG A 680 -4.60 -35.11 21.28
C ARG A 680 -3.70 -34.32 22.20
N ALA A 681 -3.25 -33.15 21.77
CA ALA A 681 -2.36 -32.30 22.59
C ALA A 681 -2.53 -30.81 22.27
N THR A 682 -2.13 -29.97 23.21
CA THR A 682 -1.88 -28.54 22.95
C THR A 682 -0.42 -28.38 22.54
N LEU A 683 -0.15 -27.69 21.43
CA LEU A 683 1.20 -27.43 20.97
C LEU A 683 1.51 -25.94 21.06
N VAL A 684 2.63 -25.57 21.66
CA VAL A 684 3.01 -24.17 21.92
C VAL A 684 4.39 -23.90 21.37
N ALA A 685 4.51 -22.88 20.51
CA ALA A 685 5.80 -22.28 20.15
C ALA A 685 6.11 -21.14 21.12
N CYS A 686 7.33 -21.10 21.66
CA CYS A 686 7.73 -20.10 22.63
C CYS A 686 9.17 -19.62 22.37
N ALA A 687 9.41 -18.31 22.46
CA ALA A 687 10.74 -17.73 22.34
C ALA A 687 11.60 -18.05 23.57
N GLU A 688 12.91 -17.79 23.48
CA GLU A 688 13.86 -18.02 24.57
C GLU A 688 13.48 -17.29 25.87
N ASP A 689 12.87 -16.11 25.77
CA ASP A 689 12.44 -15.30 26.91
C ASP A 689 11.10 -15.74 27.54
N GLY A 690 10.47 -16.80 27.02
CA GLY A 690 9.17 -17.28 27.48
C GLY A 690 7.96 -16.64 26.78
N THR A 691 8.16 -15.75 25.80
CA THR A 691 7.07 -15.18 25.01
C THR A 691 6.43 -16.26 24.14
N VAL A 692 5.11 -16.45 24.26
CA VAL A 692 4.36 -17.40 23.40
C VAL A 692 4.17 -16.80 22.01
N LEU A 693 4.55 -17.56 20.99
CA LEU A 693 4.57 -17.16 19.60
C LEU A 693 3.35 -17.69 18.84
N ALA A 694 3.03 -18.96 19.02
CA ALA A 694 1.88 -19.62 18.40
C ALA A 694 1.36 -20.78 19.26
N VAL A 695 0.07 -21.09 19.14
CA VAL A 695 -0.58 -22.21 19.85
C VAL A 695 -1.51 -22.97 18.92
N PHE A 696 -1.31 -24.29 18.79
CA PHE A 696 -2.34 -25.21 18.30
C PHE A 696 -3.15 -25.76 19.48
N ASP A 697 -4.46 -25.57 19.42
CA ASP A 697 -5.42 -26.05 20.41
C ASP A 697 -5.99 -27.40 19.99
N ASP A 698 -5.93 -28.40 20.87
CA ASP A 698 -6.47 -29.75 20.69
C ASP A 698 -6.09 -30.36 19.31
N LEU A 699 -4.79 -30.36 18.99
CA LEU A 699 -4.28 -31.01 17.78
C LEU A 699 -4.40 -32.52 17.93
N GLU A 700 -5.09 -33.17 17.00
CA GLU A 700 -5.24 -34.61 16.91
C GLU A 700 -4.23 -35.21 15.92
N ALA A 701 -3.53 -36.25 16.36
CA ALA A 701 -2.70 -37.10 15.55
C ALA A 701 -3.14 -38.57 15.67
N VAL A 702 -3.19 -39.28 14.53
CA VAL A 702 -3.59 -40.68 14.47
C VAL A 702 -2.35 -41.56 14.31
N GLY A 703 -2.08 -42.40 15.31
CA GLY A 703 -0.98 -43.35 15.35
C GLY A 703 -1.29 -44.66 14.62
N ALA A 704 -0.34 -45.16 13.82
CA ALA A 704 -0.46 -46.45 13.15
C ALA A 704 0.90 -47.12 12.98
N ALA A 705 1.02 -48.38 13.42
CA ALA A 705 2.25 -49.16 13.28
C ALA A 705 2.71 -49.33 11.82
N ALA A 706 1.77 -49.38 10.86
CA ALA A 706 2.09 -49.48 9.43
C ALA A 706 2.81 -48.24 8.86
N LEU A 707 2.79 -47.11 9.56
CA LEU A 707 3.54 -45.90 9.17
C LEU A 707 5.03 -46.01 9.53
N ASN A 708 5.37 -46.85 10.52
CA ASN A 708 6.74 -46.99 11.03
C ASN A 708 7.74 -47.31 9.92
N ASP A 709 7.39 -48.26 9.04
CA ASP A 709 8.27 -48.67 7.95
C ASP A 709 8.32 -47.65 6.81
N LYS A 710 7.21 -46.91 6.58
CA LYS A 710 7.15 -45.85 5.57
C LYS A 710 8.04 -44.66 5.92
N PHE A 711 8.18 -44.33 7.20
CA PHE A 711 9.02 -43.23 7.66
C PHE A 711 10.51 -43.58 7.56
N ARG A 712 10.87 -44.86 7.76
CA ARG A 712 12.24 -45.36 7.62
C ARG A 712 12.81 -45.24 6.21
N VAL A 713 11.96 -45.22 5.17
CA VAL A 713 12.39 -45.07 3.77
C VAL A 713 13.05 -43.72 3.55
N THR A 714 12.53 -42.66 4.18
CA THR A 714 13.05 -41.29 4.05
C THR A 714 14.26 -41.02 4.95
N ALA A 715 14.47 -41.85 5.99
CA ALA A 715 15.61 -41.76 6.91
C ALA A 715 16.90 -42.45 6.38
N ARG A 716 16.80 -43.17 5.25
CA ARG A 716 17.92 -43.82 4.55
C ARG A 716 18.29 -43.02 3.31
#